data_AF-A0A519ZXE7-F1
#
_entry.id   AF-A0A519ZXE7-F1
#
_cell.length_a   1.000
_cell.length_b   1.000
_cell.length_c   1.000
_cell.angle_alpha   90.00
_cell.angle_beta   90.00
_cell.angle_gamma   90.00
#
_symmetry.space_group_name_H-M   'P 1'
#
loop_
_entity.id
_entity.type
_entity.pdbx_description
1 polymer ?
#
loop_
_entity_poly.entity_id
_entity_poly.type
_entity_poly.pdbx_seq_one_letter_code
_entity_poly.pdbx_strand_id
1 'polypeptide(L)'
;STSNGLDNGYRRAKLAWYTVDQSYYTNGPNVPAGIAAATLQNHYTRGIPRNEVFPNKDLGATGNGFEYTFDMAYYPEERGPYNYTPNIQGNGRFFSQGAGLPDNKFAGISRGITFDTDFDNSNVEYLEFWLLDPFIKGPNSLTSALNADPTNPRQYTDDTRGGDLILNLGNVSEDVLRDQGQHEFENGLPVPGDPVDSTVPTVWGNVTTQQFLLDAFNATPGARASQDIGLDGLTDAQEQAKFSAVAGYGALLDPSNDNFRHHLDPSFNDNNTQILGRYKDYDNYDGNSPENSQLSSTAYPDKEDLNRDNVIQTTEQYYEYPIHLAPDQLQIGQNYITDKVTSPVVPTGTGAGSSNPEMVTWYQFRIPIRTPQRVEGNGGQPFGFKNIRFMRMYMTNWQQPVVLRLVQPQFVANQWRQYLSRIVDPNIQVPGIGTATDADAFAISTVSVEENGPSVATTTGTIPYVVPPNITRDVEYGSTAVSRRQNEQSLRLTVTNLRDGYAKAGYKNLTTNLLRYKRLRMYFHAESTDPRIKTGDARAFIRIGTDYSQNYYEYSLPLTFTLAGSADAATQLGVWPEANNIDVALQDFIDAKAARNLAIANRVPGVSYIVAFPYPLANGAIINIIGNPDFSQVQGAMIGILNPAKTLADVNDDGSPKTVTLWADELRVFDFDSQGGWAANARLNVKLADLANITATGSFIGVGFGGLQDKAQQRSTSDVLRGDLNATVAAEKFLPTQLRLKVPVLVQAGSQTITPQYDPLDPDTKLEQSLLKFQNNPSAAAEYKKLVVDRTTSRSISVLNVRKDRAPTQTKQHPWDIENVAVSYAITERLHTDINTQRDYTQSYTAALSYLYQTQPRNYTPFASFKALDNPYLKIFQQINFTPLPSRFSFRTDLDRRYNERFLQRVTEPGTLPTTAGITGVFYKSFYISRIYDFKWDLTKALILDYTANNRGVIDEGVGQSIGDDAVAIANRAEQWNNLKRGG
;
A
#
# COMPACT_ATOMS: atom_id res chain seq x y z
N SER A 1 21.49 -30.36 9.34
CA SER A 1 22.64 -31.19 9.74
C SER A 1 23.73 -30.26 10.27
N THR A 2 24.40 -30.59 11.37
CA THR A 2 25.60 -29.86 11.86
C THR A 2 26.91 -30.45 11.31
N SER A 3 26.82 -31.39 10.36
CA SER A 3 27.99 -32.05 9.78
C SER A 3 28.61 -31.17 8.69
N ASN A 4 29.90 -30.90 8.85
CA ASN A 4 30.75 -30.22 7.87
C ASN A 4 31.57 -31.29 7.14
N GLY A 5 31.49 -31.34 5.82
CA GLY A 5 32.13 -32.38 5.01
C GLY A 5 31.16 -33.16 4.13
N LEU A 6 31.71 -34.15 3.41
CA LEU A 6 30.97 -34.98 2.44
C LEU A 6 29.77 -35.72 3.05
N ASP A 7 29.80 -35.99 4.36
CA ASP A 7 28.73 -36.66 5.09
C ASP A 7 27.41 -35.86 5.11
N ASN A 8 27.47 -34.54 4.90
CA ASN A 8 26.30 -33.69 4.73
C ASN A 8 25.43 -34.13 3.54
N GLY A 9 26.08 -34.56 2.45
CA GLY A 9 25.43 -34.99 1.21
C GLY A 9 24.92 -36.44 1.23
N TYR A 10 25.28 -37.27 2.21
CA TYR A 10 25.04 -38.73 2.16
C TYR A 10 23.56 -39.14 2.05
N ARG A 11 22.66 -38.28 2.52
CA ARG A 11 21.21 -38.51 2.47
C ARG A 11 20.52 -37.87 1.26
N ARG A 12 21.26 -37.18 0.40
CA ARG A 12 20.71 -36.50 -0.79
C ARG A 12 20.40 -37.52 -1.88
N ALA A 13 19.12 -37.76 -2.14
CA ALA A 13 18.66 -38.61 -3.23
C ALA A 13 18.43 -37.80 -4.52
N LYS A 14 18.14 -38.47 -5.63
CA LYS A 14 17.90 -37.81 -6.92
C LYS A 14 16.51 -37.16 -6.92
N LEU A 15 16.49 -35.86 -7.19
CA LEU A 15 15.31 -35.09 -7.55
C LEU A 15 15.57 -34.50 -8.93
N ALA A 16 14.53 -34.47 -9.75
CA ALA A 16 14.50 -33.72 -11.00
C ALA A 16 13.32 -32.77 -10.96
N TRP A 17 13.58 -31.46 -11.10
CA TRP A 17 12.52 -30.44 -11.18
C TRP A 17 12.49 -29.79 -12.56
N TYR A 18 11.31 -29.73 -13.17
CA TYR A 18 11.18 -29.27 -14.55
C TYR A 18 9.76 -28.87 -14.92
N THR A 19 9.63 -28.28 -16.11
CA THR A 19 8.37 -28.15 -16.82
C THR A 19 8.53 -28.88 -18.16
N VAL A 20 7.64 -29.83 -18.46
CA VAL A 20 7.71 -30.56 -19.73
C VAL A 20 7.46 -29.58 -20.88
N ASP A 21 8.34 -29.61 -21.88
CA ASP A 21 8.28 -28.71 -23.03
C ASP A 21 6.99 -28.95 -23.84
N GLN A 22 6.26 -27.87 -24.13
CA GLN A 22 4.96 -27.93 -24.81
C GLN A 22 5.05 -28.43 -26.27
N SER A 23 6.26 -28.42 -26.87
CA SER A 23 6.49 -28.98 -28.20
C SER A 23 6.12 -30.46 -28.27
N TYR A 24 6.32 -31.23 -27.19
CA TYR A 24 5.93 -32.65 -27.08
C TYR A 24 4.44 -32.87 -27.35
N TYR A 25 3.58 -31.89 -27.07
CA TYR A 25 2.13 -32.00 -27.18
C TYR A 25 1.55 -31.37 -28.45
N THR A 26 2.34 -30.55 -29.16
CA THR A 26 1.86 -29.73 -30.29
C THR A 26 2.37 -30.22 -31.65
N ASN A 27 2.96 -31.42 -31.71
CA ASN A 27 3.63 -31.95 -32.91
C ASN A 27 4.69 -30.98 -33.47
N GLY A 28 5.44 -30.33 -32.57
CA GLY A 28 6.53 -29.44 -32.98
C GLY A 28 7.60 -30.18 -33.79
N PRO A 29 8.31 -29.50 -34.71
CA PRO A 29 9.32 -30.11 -35.58
C PRO A 29 10.53 -30.70 -34.83
N ASN A 30 10.70 -30.34 -33.55
CA ASN A 30 11.83 -30.77 -32.71
C ASN A 30 11.51 -31.95 -31.78
N VAL A 31 10.29 -32.52 -31.83
CA VAL A 31 9.94 -33.69 -31.01
C VAL A 31 10.64 -34.93 -31.56
N PRO A 32 11.45 -35.65 -30.75
CA PRO A 32 12.11 -36.87 -31.21
C PRO A 32 11.11 -37.99 -31.54
N ALA A 33 11.37 -38.73 -32.63
CA ALA A 33 10.47 -39.80 -33.11
C ALA A 33 10.33 -41.00 -32.14
N GLY A 34 11.23 -41.16 -31.16
CA GLY A 34 11.24 -42.27 -30.19
C GLY A 34 10.31 -42.12 -28.98
N ILE A 35 9.56 -41.01 -28.87
CA ILE A 35 8.59 -40.84 -27.77
C ILE A 35 7.35 -41.70 -28.04
N ALA A 36 7.08 -42.67 -27.16
CA ALA A 36 5.94 -43.55 -27.31
C ALA A 36 4.61 -42.80 -27.12
N ALA A 37 3.58 -43.15 -27.89
CA ALA A 37 2.25 -42.55 -27.74
C ALA A 37 1.68 -42.73 -26.31
N ALA A 38 1.95 -43.86 -25.67
CA ALA A 38 1.56 -44.13 -24.28
C ALA A 38 2.20 -43.14 -23.29
N THR A 39 3.43 -42.67 -23.56
CA THR A 39 4.10 -41.64 -22.76
C THR A 39 3.37 -40.30 -22.85
N LEU A 40 2.83 -39.95 -24.03
CA LEU A 40 2.05 -38.72 -24.20
C LEU A 40 0.61 -38.83 -23.67
N GLN A 41 0.16 -40.04 -23.32
CA GLN A 41 -1.14 -40.32 -22.70
C GLN A 41 -1.06 -40.42 -21.18
N ASN A 42 0.11 -40.76 -20.65
CA ASN A 42 0.28 -40.97 -19.22
C ASN A 42 0.02 -39.68 -18.41
N HIS A 43 -0.71 -39.77 -17.29
CA HIS A 43 -1.11 -38.60 -16.51
C HIS A 43 0.08 -37.80 -15.96
N TYR A 44 1.24 -38.43 -15.79
CA TYR A 44 2.43 -37.81 -15.23
C TYR A 44 3.34 -37.16 -16.27
N THR A 45 3.06 -37.31 -17.57
CA THR A 45 3.90 -36.76 -18.65
C THR A 45 3.11 -36.11 -19.78
N ARG A 46 1.79 -36.29 -19.87
CA ARG A 46 0.94 -35.64 -20.87
C ARG A 46 0.75 -34.15 -20.60
N GLY A 47 0.33 -33.43 -21.64
CA GLY A 47 -0.15 -32.06 -21.53
C GLY A 47 -1.49 -32.04 -20.80
N ILE A 48 -1.68 -31.04 -19.93
CA ILE A 48 -2.89 -30.86 -19.12
C ILE A 48 -3.72 -29.73 -19.73
N PRO A 49 -4.87 -30.02 -20.36
CA PRO A 49 -5.75 -28.98 -20.89
C PRO A 49 -6.21 -28.05 -19.76
N ARG A 50 -6.30 -26.74 -20.05
CA ARG A 50 -6.68 -25.74 -19.02
C ARG A 50 -8.04 -26.00 -18.38
N ASN A 51 -8.98 -26.55 -19.15
CA ASN A 51 -10.32 -26.90 -18.68
C ASN A 51 -10.36 -28.20 -17.83
N GLU A 52 -9.25 -28.91 -17.68
CA GLU A 52 -9.19 -30.07 -16.78
C GLU A 52 -9.14 -29.64 -15.31
N VAL A 53 -8.31 -28.64 -15.00
CA VAL A 53 -8.17 -28.07 -13.64
C VAL A 53 -9.20 -26.94 -13.42
N PHE A 54 -9.46 -26.14 -14.45
CA PHE A 54 -10.38 -24.99 -14.39
C PHE A 54 -11.57 -25.15 -15.34
N PRO A 55 -12.53 -26.04 -15.07
CA PRO A 55 -13.62 -26.37 -15.99
C PRO A 55 -14.55 -25.19 -16.29
N ASN A 56 -14.62 -24.20 -15.40
CA ASN A 56 -15.49 -23.02 -15.54
C ASN A 56 -14.77 -21.80 -16.16
N LYS A 57 -13.48 -21.93 -16.51
CA LYS A 57 -12.69 -20.84 -17.08
C LYS A 57 -13.02 -20.64 -18.56
N ASP A 58 -13.22 -19.38 -18.95
CA ASP A 58 -13.45 -19.03 -20.35
C ASP A 58 -12.10 -18.99 -21.09
N LEU A 59 -11.85 -20.01 -21.91
CA LEU A 59 -10.59 -20.16 -22.65
C LEU A 59 -10.56 -19.30 -23.93
N GLY A 60 -11.69 -18.76 -24.40
CA GLY A 60 -11.78 -18.10 -25.71
C GLY A 60 -11.45 -19.04 -26.89
N ALA A 61 -11.40 -18.50 -28.12
CA ALA A 61 -11.22 -19.30 -29.34
C ALA A 61 -9.78 -19.81 -29.59
N THR A 62 -8.77 -19.16 -29.00
CA THR A 62 -7.34 -19.52 -29.11
C THR A 62 -6.76 -20.20 -27.87
N GLY A 63 -7.55 -20.37 -26.80
CA GLY A 63 -7.07 -20.86 -25.50
C GLY A 63 -7.01 -22.38 -25.32
N ASN A 64 -7.10 -23.18 -26.39
CA ASN A 64 -6.88 -24.63 -26.37
C ASN A 64 -5.38 -25.01 -26.16
N GLY A 65 -4.66 -24.29 -25.30
CA GLY A 65 -3.33 -24.65 -24.86
C GLY A 65 -3.36 -25.57 -23.64
N PHE A 66 -2.19 -26.06 -23.23
CA PHE A 66 -2.02 -26.78 -21.99
C PHE A 66 -1.58 -25.83 -20.85
N GLU A 67 -1.82 -26.24 -19.60
CA GLU A 67 -1.20 -25.61 -18.43
C GLU A 67 0.29 -25.92 -18.39
N TYR A 68 1.08 -24.98 -17.89
CA TYR A 68 2.46 -25.22 -17.54
C TYR A 68 2.50 -25.78 -16.13
N THR A 69 2.99 -27.01 -15.99
CA THR A 69 3.18 -27.62 -14.69
C THR A 69 4.59 -27.37 -14.17
N PHE A 70 4.68 -27.29 -12.85
CA PHE A 70 5.93 -27.44 -12.12
C PHE A 70 5.99 -28.87 -11.59
N ASP A 71 6.83 -29.69 -12.20
CA ASP A 71 6.93 -31.12 -11.90
C ASP A 71 8.16 -31.39 -11.03
N MET A 72 7.97 -32.10 -9.92
CA MET A 72 9.03 -32.58 -9.04
C MET A 72 9.04 -34.11 -9.06
N ALA A 73 10.03 -34.71 -9.73
CA ALA A 73 10.20 -36.16 -9.82
C ALA A 73 11.30 -36.62 -8.84
N TYR A 74 10.90 -37.31 -7.78
CA TYR A 74 11.79 -37.76 -6.71
C TYR A 74 12.04 -39.27 -6.79
N TYR A 75 13.32 -39.66 -6.74
CA TYR A 75 13.78 -41.03 -6.82
C TYR A 75 14.59 -41.38 -5.55
N PRO A 76 13.94 -41.84 -4.46
CA PRO A 76 14.58 -41.99 -3.15
C PRO A 76 15.69 -43.05 -3.09
N GLU A 77 15.73 -43.96 -4.07
CA GLU A 77 16.72 -45.03 -4.16
C GLU A 77 17.94 -44.67 -5.01
N GLU A 78 17.87 -43.55 -5.73
CA GLU A 78 18.93 -43.05 -6.62
C GLU A 78 19.73 -41.93 -5.95
N ARG A 79 21.03 -41.89 -6.21
CA ARG A 79 21.97 -40.90 -5.71
C ARG A 79 21.74 -39.55 -6.41
N GLY A 80 21.64 -38.48 -5.63
CA GLY A 80 21.58 -37.12 -6.16
C GLY A 80 22.98 -36.49 -6.34
N PRO A 81 23.05 -35.28 -6.92
CA PRO A 81 24.30 -34.52 -7.10
C PRO A 81 25.04 -34.26 -5.78
N TYR A 82 26.37 -34.31 -5.82
CA TYR A 82 27.30 -34.16 -4.69
C TYR A 82 26.96 -35.05 -3.48
N ASN A 83 26.54 -36.29 -3.73
CA ASN A 83 26.40 -37.31 -2.68
C ASN A 83 27.56 -38.31 -2.79
N TYR A 84 28.49 -38.29 -1.84
CA TYR A 84 29.67 -39.17 -1.80
C TYR A 84 29.55 -40.32 -0.77
N THR A 85 28.33 -40.81 -0.54
CA THR A 85 28.11 -41.93 0.40
C THR A 85 28.91 -43.16 -0.04
N PRO A 86 29.72 -43.78 0.84
CA PRO A 86 30.49 -44.98 0.48
C PRO A 86 29.61 -46.21 0.24
N ASN A 87 28.30 -46.11 0.52
CA ASN A 87 27.32 -47.18 0.40
C ASN A 87 26.54 -47.10 -0.92
N ILE A 88 27.25 -47.18 -2.04
CA ILE A 88 26.68 -47.19 -3.40
C ILE A 88 26.82 -48.55 -4.07
N GLN A 89 25.97 -48.83 -5.06
CA GLN A 89 26.11 -49.99 -5.94
C GLN A 89 27.19 -49.75 -6.99
N GLY A 90 27.65 -50.83 -7.67
CA GLY A 90 28.80 -50.75 -8.58
C GLY A 90 28.65 -49.82 -9.79
N ASN A 91 27.43 -49.40 -10.12
CA ASN A 91 27.16 -48.40 -11.17
C ASN A 91 27.09 -46.96 -10.64
N GLY A 92 27.29 -46.72 -9.34
CA GLY A 92 27.26 -45.41 -8.71
C GLY A 92 25.88 -44.73 -8.65
N ARG A 93 24.85 -45.27 -9.32
CA ARG A 93 23.52 -44.65 -9.42
C ARG A 93 22.62 -44.95 -8.21
N PHE A 94 22.66 -46.18 -7.70
CA PHE A 94 21.76 -46.60 -6.63
C PHE A 94 22.48 -46.76 -5.30
N PHE A 95 21.75 -46.50 -4.22
CA PHE A 95 22.22 -46.83 -2.87
C PHE A 95 22.30 -48.34 -2.65
N SER A 96 23.30 -48.79 -1.89
CA SER A 96 23.38 -50.15 -1.36
C SER A 96 22.58 -50.26 -0.05
N GLN A 97 22.33 -51.49 0.44
CA GLN A 97 21.60 -51.69 1.71
C GLN A 97 22.27 -50.99 2.91
N GLY A 98 23.60 -50.79 2.87
CA GLY A 98 24.37 -50.10 3.92
C GLY A 98 24.07 -48.60 4.02
N ALA A 99 23.44 -47.99 3.02
CA ALA A 99 23.09 -46.56 3.02
C ALA A 99 21.83 -46.25 3.85
N GLY A 100 21.21 -47.27 4.46
CA GLY A 100 19.92 -47.16 5.13
C GLY A 100 18.74 -47.17 4.16
N LEU A 101 17.52 -47.12 4.72
CA LEU A 101 16.28 -47.21 3.97
C LEU A 101 16.06 -45.98 3.06
N PRO A 102 15.35 -46.11 1.92
CA PRO A 102 15.06 -44.98 1.04
C PRO A 102 14.28 -43.84 1.73
N ASP A 103 13.42 -44.16 2.71
CA ASP A 103 12.62 -43.19 3.45
C ASP A 103 13.45 -42.22 4.30
N ASN A 104 14.71 -42.56 4.64
CA ASN A 104 15.60 -41.65 5.37
C ASN A 104 16.35 -40.65 4.48
N LYS A 105 16.08 -40.67 3.16
CA LYS A 105 16.68 -39.77 2.17
C LYS A 105 15.84 -38.52 2.00
N PHE A 106 16.46 -37.48 1.46
CA PHE A 106 15.77 -36.26 1.09
C PHE A 106 16.35 -35.69 -0.21
N ALA A 107 15.58 -34.83 -0.86
CA ALA A 107 16.10 -33.95 -1.91
C ALA A 107 15.20 -32.72 -1.99
N GLY A 108 15.77 -31.56 -2.31
CA GLY A 108 15.01 -30.33 -2.31
C GLY A 108 15.62 -29.24 -3.16
N ILE A 109 14.82 -28.20 -3.33
CA ILE A 109 15.09 -27.02 -4.14
C ILE A 109 14.86 -25.78 -3.29
N SER A 110 15.63 -24.75 -3.53
CA SER A 110 15.51 -23.46 -2.86
C SER A 110 15.33 -22.35 -3.90
N ARG A 111 14.57 -21.33 -3.54
CA ARG A 111 14.35 -20.15 -4.37
C ARG A 111 14.35 -18.88 -3.51
N GLY A 112 15.06 -17.85 -3.96
CA GLY A 112 14.95 -16.50 -3.43
C GLY A 112 13.60 -15.86 -3.76
N ILE A 113 12.97 -15.22 -2.77
CA ILE A 113 11.75 -14.42 -2.93
C ILE A 113 12.13 -13.11 -3.63
N THR A 114 11.59 -12.92 -4.83
CA THR A 114 11.92 -11.76 -5.69
C THR A 114 10.93 -10.60 -5.56
N PHE A 115 9.88 -10.74 -4.76
CA PHE A 115 8.92 -9.67 -4.45
C PHE A 115 9.14 -9.14 -3.02
N ASP A 116 8.21 -8.32 -2.52
CA ASP A 116 8.27 -7.80 -1.15
C ASP A 116 8.42 -8.93 -0.12
N THR A 117 9.58 -9.00 0.53
CA THR A 117 9.92 -9.99 1.57
C THR A 117 9.25 -9.68 2.91
N ASP A 118 8.64 -8.49 3.05
CA ASP A 118 7.77 -8.16 4.16
C ASP A 118 6.35 -8.66 3.87
N PHE A 119 6.07 -9.89 4.31
CA PHE A 119 4.76 -10.52 4.17
C PHE A 119 3.70 -9.88 5.09
N ASP A 120 4.08 -9.10 6.11
CA ASP A 120 3.14 -8.32 6.92
C ASP A 120 2.65 -7.09 6.13
N ASN A 121 3.55 -6.44 5.39
CA ASN A 121 3.22 -5.32 4.52
C ASN A 121 2.39 -5.77 3.31
N SER A 122 2.88 -6.76 2.58
CA SER A 122 2.23 -7.31 1.38
C SER A 122 1.01 -8.18 1.67
N ASN A 123 0.77 -8.52 2.94
CA ASN A 123 -0.36 -9.32 3.42
C ASN A 123 -0.47 -10.69 2.74
N VAL A 124 0.68 -11.36 2.55
CA VAL A 124 0.70 -12.75 2.12
C VAL A 124 0.14 -13.60 3.27
N GLU A 125 -0.88 -14.41 2.97
CA GLU A 125 -1.55 -15.26 3.95
C GLU A 125 -1.43 -16.75 3.60
N TYR A 126 -1.33 -17.06 2.32
CA TYR A 126 -1.27 -18.44 1.84
C TYR A 126 -0.20 -18.66 0.78
N LEU A 127 0.29 -19.90 0.75
CA LEU A 127 0.91 -20.50 -0.43
C LEU A 127 -0.10 -21.49 -1.02
N GLU A 128 -0.46 -21.32 -2.27
CA GLU A 128 -1.49 -22.12 -2.95
C GLU A 128 -0.93 -22.82 -4.19
N PHE A 129 -1.42 -24.04 -4.46
CA PHE A 129 -1.19 -24.77 -5.70
C PHE A 129 -2.22 -25.87 -5.89
N TRP A 130 -2.40 -26.30 -7.13
CA TRP A 130 -3.14 -27.51 -7.47
C TRP A 130 -2.17 -28.66 -7.69
N LEU A 131 -2.34 -29.76 -6.95
CA LEU A 131 -1.51 -30.96 -7.06
C LEU A 131 -2.31 -32.08 -7.73
N LEU A 132 -1.76 -32.66 -8.79
CA LEU A 132 -2.28 -33.89 -9.39
C LEU A 132 -2.19 -35.03 -8.37
N ASP A 133 -3.24 -35.85 -8.26
CA ASP A 133 -3.21 -37.05 -7.42
C ASP A 133 -1.98 -37.92 -7.77
N PRO A 134 -1.00 -38.10 -6.85
CA PRO A 134 0.21 -38.83 -7.13
C PRO A 134 0.04 -40.36 -7.08
N PHE A 135 -1.18 -40.84 -6.79
CA PHE A 135 -1.49 -42.26 -6.62
C PHE A 135 -2.50 -42.78 -7.66
N ILE A 136 -2.65 -42.10 -8.81
CA ILE A 136 -3.52 -42.56 -9.91
C ILE A 136 -3.11 -43.97 -10.35
N LYS A 137 -4.07 -44.90 -10.34
CA LYS A 137 -3.92 -46.30 -10.76
C LYS A 137 -4.48 -46.51 -12.16
N GLY A 138 -3.95 -47.51 -12.86
CA GLY A 138 -4.45 -47.90 -14.19
C GLY A 138 -3.35 -47.90 -15.25
N PRO A 139 -3.72 -48.04 -16.54
CA PRO A 139 -2.76 -48.14 -17.64
C PRO A 139 -1.93 -46.87 -17.81
N ASN A 140 -2.44 -45.70 -17.41
CA ASN A 140 -1.77 -44.40 -17.50
C ASN A 140 -1.21 -43.89 -16.15
N SER A 141 -0.90 -44.80 -15.22
CA SER A 141 -0.32 -44.53 -13.89
C SER A 141 1.18 -44.20 -13.92
N LEU A 142 1.72 -43.67 -12.82
CA LEU A 142 3.17 -43.40 -12.69
C LEU A 142 3.99 -44.69 -12.82
N THR A 143 3.53 -45.76 -12.17
CA THR A 143 4.13 -47.10 -12.26
C THR A 143 4.27 -47.55 -13.71
N SER A 144 3.23 -47.37 -14.53
CA SER A 144 3.27 -47.68 -15.96
C SER A 144 4.29 -46.84 -16.72
N ALA A 145 4.40 -45.53 -16.44
CA ALA A 145 5.40 -44.67 -17.08
C ALA A 145 6.83 -45.09 -16.73
N LEU A 146 7.09 -45.34 -15.45
CA LEU A 146 8.42 -45.75 -14.98
C LEU A 146 8.82 -47.11 -15.56
N ASN A 147 7.91 -48.09 -15.58
CA ASN A 147 8.20 -49.44 -16.06
C ASN A 147 8.25 -49.54 -17.59
N ALA A 148 7.65 -48.58 -18.31
CA ALA A 148 7.69 -48.52 -19.77
C ALA A 148 8.96 -47.84 -20.33
N ASP A 149 9.72 -47.13 -19.51
CA ASP A 149 10.99 -46.53 -19.95
C ASP A 149 12.10 -47.60 -20.06
N PRO A 150 12.66 -47.86 -21.26
CA PRO A 150 13.71 -48.88 -21.45
C PRO A 150 14.99 -48.62 -20.64
N THR A 151 15.22 -47.39 -20.21
CA THR A 151 16.41 -46.97 -19.46
C THR A 151 16.21 -47.01 -17.94
N ASN A 152 15.02 -47.38 -17.48
CA ASN A 152 14.77 -47.63 -16.07
C ASN A 152 15.16 -49.07 -15.69
N PRO A 153 16.22 -49.27 -14.88
CA PRO A 153 16.72 -50.60 -14.56
C PRO A 153 15.91 -51.32 -13.46
N ARG A 154 14.90 -50.67 -12.87
CA ARG A 154 14.04 -51.22 -11.81
C ARG A 154 12.58 -51.28 -12.25
N GLN A 155 11.87 -52.29 -11.73
CA GLN A 155 10.43 -52.42 -11.88
C GLN A 155 9.76 -51.99 -10.59
N TYR A 156 8.79 -51.10 -10.70
CA TYR A 156 8.05 -50.54 -9.56
C TYR A 156 6.62 -51.09 -9.52
N THR A 157 6.00 -50.96 -8.35
CA THR A 157 4.58 -51.27 -8.11
C THR A 157 3.86 -50.01 -7.68
N ASP A 158 2.52 -50.02 -7.67
CA ASP A 158 1.76 -48.87 -7.18
C ASP A 158 2.15 -48.56 -5.72
N ASP A 159 2.45 -47.29 -5.45
CA ASP A 159 2.76 -46.86 -4.10
C ASP A 159 1.50 -46.83 -3.23
N THR A 160 1.64 -47.35 -2.02
CA THR A 160 0.58 -47.47 -1.01
C THR A 160 0.96 -46.85 0.33
N ARG A 161 2.21 -46.38 0.47
CA ARG A 161 2.73 -45.80 1.72
C ARG A 161 2.84 -44.28 1.62
N GLY A 162 3.24 -43.76 0.46
CA GLY A 162 3.42 -42.34 0.27
C GLY A 162 4.71 -41.80 0.91
N GLY A 163 4.74 -40.49 1.14
CA GLY A 163 5.84 -39.77 1.76
C GLY A 163 5.49 -38.30 1.96
N ASP A 164 6.50 -37.46 2.19
CA ASP A 164 6.29 -36.07 2.58
C ASP A 164 6.83 -35.09 1.54
N LEU A 165 6.10 -33.98 1.36
CA LEU A 165 6.58 -32.73 0.77
C LEU A 165 6.64 -31.70 1.88
N ILE A 166 7.82 -31.13 2.13
CA ILE A 166 8.03 -30.15 3.18
C ILE A 166 8.34 -28.80 2.57
N LEU A 167 7.69 -27.75 3.11
CA LEU A 167 7.92 -26.37 2.73
C LEU A 167 8.62 -25.64 3.86
N ASN A 168 9.65 -24.87 3.54
CA ASN A 168 10.33 -23.97 4.45
C ASN A 168 10.22 -22.52 3.94
N LEU A 169 9.85 -21.59 4.82
CA LEU A 169 9.76 -20.16 4.52
C LEU A 169 10.55 -19.34 5.53
N GLY A 170 11.54 -18.58 5.08
CA GLY A 170 12.35 -17.72 5.95
C GLY A 170 13.74 -17.50 5.40
N ASN A 171 14.74 -17.58 6.26
CA ASN A 171 16.14 -17.68 5.87
C ASN A 171 16.51 -19.17 5.72
N VAL A 172 16.92 -19.54 4.52
CA VAL A 172 17.44 -20.86 4.20
C VAL A 172 18.91 -20.68 3.84
N SER A 173 19.74 -21.64 4.20
CA SER A 173 21.15 -21.63 3.81
C SER A 173 21.29 -21.73 2.30
N GLU A 174 22.06 -20.81 1.72
CA GLU A 174 22.50 -20.79 0.32
C GLU A 174 23.74 -21.66 0.08
N ASP A 175 24.52 -21.92 1.13
CA ASP A 175 25.63 -22.88 1.16
C ASP A 175 25.12 -24.33 0.94
N VAL A 176 25.12 -24.75 -0.34
CA VAL A 176 24.71 -26.07 -0.87
C VAL A 176 25.83 -27.08 -0.65
N LEU A 177 27.09 -26.69 -0.91
CA LEU A 177 28.29 -27.48 -0.66
C LEU A 177 28.95 -27.03 0.65
N ARG A 178 28.48 -27.58 1.78
CA ARG A 178 28.92 -27.20 3.15
C ARG A 178 30.43 -27.17 3.32
N ASP A 179 31.04 -26.00 3.13
CA ASP A 179 32.49 -25.81 3.08
C ASP A 179 33.00 -24.62 3.93
N GLN A 180 32.19 -24.22 4.92
CA GLN A 180 32.40 -23.05 5.78
C GLN A 180 31.98 -21.73 5.13
N GLY A 181 31.04 -21.77 4.17
CA GLY A 181 30.41 -20.61 3.59
C GLY A 181 31.31 -19.89 2.60
N GLN A 182 32.12 -20.63 1.84
CA GLN A 182 32.72 -20.05 0.65
C GLN A 182 31.61 -19.69 -0.33
N HIS A 183 31.89 -18.72 -1.21
CA HIS A 183 30.95 -18.33 -2.24
C HIS A 183 31.34 -19.07 -3.52
N GLU A 184 30.66 -20.18 -3.80
CA GLU A 184 30.83 -20.93 -5.05
C GLU A 184 30.08 -20.24 -6.19
N PHE A 185 30.82 -19.92 -7.25
CA PHE A 185 30.28 -19.39 -8.49
C PHE A 185 31.23 -19.71 -9.66
N GLU A 186 30.67 -20.25 -10.72
CA GLU A 186 31.40 -20.77 -11.87
C GLU A 186 32.20 -19.69 -12.62
N ASN A 187 31.65 -18.48 -12.75
CA ASN A 187 32.32 -17.43 -13.52
C ASN A 187 33.55 -16.82 -12.82
N GLY A 188 33.83 -17.22 -11.59
CA GLY A 188 35.08 -16.92 -10.90
C GLY A 188 36.15 -18.01 -11.07
N LEU A 189 35.81 -19.16 -11.65
CA LEU A 189 36.77 -20.23 -11.92
C LEU A 189 37.79 -19.80 -12.98
N PRO A 190 39.02 -20.35 -12.96
CA PRO A 190 40.11 -19.88 -13.80
C PRO A 190 39.82 -20.12 -15.29
N VAL A 191 40.19 -19.15 -16.12
CA VAL A 191 40.08 -19.26 -17.59
C VAL A 191 41.44 -19.57 -18.23
N PRO A 192 41.48 -20.03 -19.51
CA PRO A 192 42.75 -20.29 -20.18
C PRO A 192 43.70 -19.07 -20.16
N GLY A 193 44.83 -19.22 -19.48
CA GLY A 193 45.84 -18.16 -19.31
C GLY A 193 45.91 -17.55 -17.91
N ASP A 194 44.98 -17.90 -17.01
CA ASP A 194 44.99 -17.45 -15.62
C ASP A 194 46.09 -18.13 -14.78
N PRO A 195 46.55 -17.48 -13.68
CA PRO A 195 47.47 -18.08 -12.71
C PRO A 195 46.83 -19.29 -12.00
N VAL A 196 47.64 -20.30 -11.71
CA VAL A 196 47.22 -21.58 -11.07
C VAL A 196 46.67 -21.38 -9.65
N ASP A 197 47.03 -20.30 -8.95
CA ASP A 197 46.68 -20.05 -7.55
C ASP A 197 45.36 -19.26 -7.34
N SER A 198 44.46 -19.27 -8.33
CA SER A 198 43.20 -18.49 -8.28
C SER A 198 42.03 -19.22 -7.61
N THR A 199 42.24 -20.46 -7.15
CA THR A 199 41.26 -21.27 -6.41
C THR A 199 41.84 -21.80 -5.09
N VAL A 200 40.97 -22.18 -4.16
CA VAL A 200 41.31 -22.82 -2.88
C VAL A 200 40.60 -24.18 -2.79
N PRO A 201 41.31 -25.27 -2.46
CA PRO A 201 40.70 -26.58 -2.35
C PRO A 201 39.81 -26.69 -1.12
N THR A 202 38.63 -27.26 -1.30
CA THR A 202 37.68 -27.61 -0.24
C THR A 202 37.51 -29.13 -0.16
N VAL A 203 36.65 -29.59 0.74
CA VAL A 203 36.30 -31.02 0.82
C VAL A 203 35.49 -31.47 -0.39
N TRP A 204 34.76 -30.55 -1.03
CA TRP A 204 33.91 -30.79 -2.21
C TRP A 204 34.69 -30.60 -3.51
N GLY A 205 35.51 -29.55 -3.63
CA GLY A 205 36.25 -29.33 -4.87
C GLY A 205 37.26 -28.20 -4.76
N ASN A 206 37.18 -27.23 -5.68
CA ASN A 206 38.01 -26.05 -5.75
C ASN A 206 37.15 -24.80 -5.91
N VAL A 207 37.19 -23.89 -4.94
CA VAL A 207 36.40 -22.66 -4.95
C VAL A 207 37.26 -21.47 -5.35
N THR A 208 36.68 -20.52 -6.09
CA THR A 208 37.40 -19.32 -6.52
C THR A 208 37.79 -18.41 -5.35
N THR A 209 38.96 -17.77 -5.44
CA THR A 209 39.37 -16.70 -4.53
C THR A 209 38.96 -15.31 -5.01
N GLN A 210 38.37 -15.22 -6.21
CA GLN A 210 37.94 -13.97 -6.79
C GLN A 210 36.68 -13.45 -6.08
N GLN A 211 36.49 -12.14 -6.10
CA GLN A 211 35.24 -11.53 -5.65
C GLN A 211 34.21 -11.60 -6.78
N PHE A 212 32.98 -12.00 -6.46
CA PHE A 212 31.88 -11.93 -7.42
C PHE A 212 31.60 -10.47 -7.82
N LEU A 213 31.53 -10.20 -9.14
CA LEU A 213 31.31 -8.86 -9.68
C LEU A 213 30.02 -8.75 -10.52
N LEU A 214 29.84 -9.67 -11.45
CA LEU A 214 28.72 -9.68 -12.39
C LEU A 214 28.31 -11.11 -12.72
N ASP A 215 27.03 -11.30 -13.03
CA ASP A 215 26.43 -12.62 -13.27
C ASP A 215 26.52 -13.02 -14.75
N ALA A 216 27.75 -13.25 -15.22
CA ALA A 216 28.03 -13.70 -16.59
C ALA A 216 29.42 -14.33 -16.66
N PHE A 217 29.55 -15.30 -17.58
CA PHE A 217 30.84 -15.94 -17.84
C PHE A 217 31.81 -15.01 -18.56
N ASN A 218 33.09 -15.35 -18.50
CA ASN A 218 34.16 -14.62 -19.16
C ASN A 218 34.08 -14.78 -20.69
N ALA A 219 34.38 -13.71 -21.44
CA ALA A 219 34.35 -13.70 -22.91
C ALA A 219 35.63 -14.30 -23.56
N THR A 220 36.59 -14.76 -22.76
CA THR A 220 37.83 -15.36 -23.25
C THR A 220 37.55 -16.69 -23.96
N PRO A 221 38.13 -16.94 -25.14
CA PRO A 221 37.92 -18.20 -25.84
C PRO A 221 38.25 -19.41 -24.96
N GLY A 222 37.31 -20.34 -24.83
CA GLY A 222 37.44 -21.54 -24.00
C GLY A 222 37.14 -21.33 -22.52
N ALA A 223 36.85 -20.11 -22.06
CA ALA A 223 36.50 -19.83 -20.66
C ALA A 223 35.24 -20.57 -20.22
N ARG A 224 34.20 -20.59 -21.06
CA ARG A 224 32.94 -21.22 -20.67
C ARG A 224 33.11 -22.71 -20.42
N ALA A 225 33.85 -23.43 -21.27
CA ALA A 225 34.14 -24.85 -21.07
C ALA A 225 35.04 -25.14 -19.84
N SER A 226 35.75 -24.14 -19.30
CA SER A 226 36.53 -24.29 -18.07
C SER A 226 35.83 -23.77 -16.82
N GLN A 227 34.67 -23.12 -16.97
CA GLN A 227 33.89 -22.51 -15.90
C GLN A 227 32.56 -23.24 -15.67
N ASP A 228 31.90 -23.72 -16.73
CA ASP A 228 30.63 -24.48 -16.72
C ASP A 228 30.93 -25.93 -16.35
N ILE A 229 31.38 -26.14 -15.11
CA ILE A 229 31.89 -27.42 -14.57
C ILE A 229 31.31 -27.69 -13.16
N GLY A 230 30.14 -27.13 -12.86
CA GLY A 230 29.44 -27.38 -11.61
C GLY A 230 29.90 -26.51 -10.44
N LEU A 231 29.19 -26.64 -9.33
CA LEU A 231 29.43 -25.87 -8.11
C LEU A 231 30.77 -26.24 -7.43
N ASP A 232 31.21 -27.50 -7.58
CA ASP A 232 32.46 -27.96 -6.98
C ASP A 232 33.71 -27.45 -7.72
N GLY A 233 33.56 -26.90 -8.93
CA GLY A 233 34.66 -26.37 -9.74
C GLY A 233 35.64 -27.43 -10.22
N LEU A 234 35.18 -28.68 -10.42
CA LEU A 234 35.99 -29.79 -10.91
C LEU A 234 35.39 -30.37 -12.19
N THR A 235 36.25 -30.68 -13.16
CA THR A 235 35.84 -31.56 -14.28
C THR A 235 35.71 -33.01 -13.80
N ASP A 236 34.86 -33.83 -14.46
CA ASP A 236 34.74 -35.29 -14.25
C ASP A 236 36.09 -36.00 -13.97
N ALA A 237 37.14 -35.67 -14.73
CA ALA A 237 38.47 -36.28 -14.57
C ALA A 237 39.17 -35.85 -13.27
N GLN A 238 38.98 -34.61 -12.83
CA GLN A 238 39.49 -34.10 -11.56
C GLN A 238 38.70 -34.65 -10.38
N GLU A 239 37.39 -34.81 -10.52
CA GLU A 239 36.55 -35.48 -9.52
C GLU A 239 37.00 -36.92 -9.28
N GLN A 240 37.26 -37.67 -10.36
CA GLN A 240 37.75 -39.05 -10.26
C GLN A 240 39.05 -39.11 -9.46
N ALA A 241 39.96 -38.16 -9.70
CA ALA A 241 41.20 -38.06 -8.95
C ALA A 241 40.94 -37.71 -7.47
N LYS A 242 40.10 -36.69 -7.21
CA LYS A 242 39.76 -36.19 -5.86
C LYS A 242 39.08 -37.25 -5.00
N PHE A 243 38.10 -37.95 -5.56
CA PHE A 243 37.24 -38.89 -4.84
C PHE A 243 37.65 -40.35 -5.00
N SER A 244 38.79 -40.64 -5.64
CA SER A 244 39.34 -42.00 -5.79
C SER A 244 39.47 -42.77 -4.48
N ALA A 245 39.73 -42.07 -3.36
CA ALA A 245 39.84 -42.66 -2.02
C ALA A 245 38.48 -42.96 -1.36
N VAL A 246 37.37 -42.44 -1.89
CA VAL A 246 36.02 -42.75 -1.43
C VAL A 246 35.62 -44.10 -2.02
N ALA A 247 35.21 -45.04 -1.15
CA ALA A 247 34.86 -46.39 -1.57
C ALA A 247 33.73 -46.37 -2.61
N GLY A 248 33.99 -46.94 -3.79
CA GLY A 248 33.03 -47.02 -4.90
C GLY A 248 33.14 -45.90 -5.95
N TYR A 249 33.95 -44.87 -5.73
CA TYR A 249 33.98 -43.67 -6.59
C TYR A 249 35.12 -43.63 -7.60
N GLY A 250 36.26 -44.27 -7.34
CA GLY A 250 37.43 -44.23 -8.23
C GLY A 250 37.26 -44.87 -9.61
N ALA A 251 36.11 -45.47 -9.91
CA ALA A 251 35.77 -46.06 -11.21
C ALA A 251 34.50 -45.47 -11.83
N LEU A 252 33.88 -44.47 -11.19
CA LEU A 252 32.71 -43.78 -11.73
C LEU A 252 33.18 -42.75 -12.76
N LEU A 253 32.46 -42.68 -13.89
CA LEU A 253 32.75 -41.65 -14.89
C LEU A 253 32.42 -40.25 -14.39
N ASP A 254 31.37 -40.16 -13.57
CA ASP A 254 30.85 -38.95 -12.95
C ASP A 254 30.71 -39.19 -11.43
N PRO A 255 31.79 -38.98 -10.65
CA PRO A 255 31.78 -39.11 -9.20
C PRO A 255 30.81 -38.14 -8.50
N SER A 256 30.68 -36.87 -8.94
CA SER A 256 29.80 -35.88 -8.30
C SER A 256 28.33 -36.06 -8.64
N ASN A 257 28.00 -36.70 -9.76
CA ASN A 257 26.66 -36.92 -10.29
C ASN A 257 25.91 -35.61 -10.60
N ASP A 258 26.62 -34.60 -11.08
CA ASP A 258 26.16 -33.25 -11.36
C ASP A 258 26.26 -32.86 -12.85
N ASN A 259 26.58 -33.81 -13.74
CA ASN A 259 26.51 -33.62 -15.19
C ASN A 259 25.10 -33.32 -15.68
N PHE A 260 24.93 -32.22 -16.41
CA PHE A 260 23.69 -31.85 -17.08
C PHE A 260 23.47 -32.62 -18.38
N ARG A 261 22.20 -32.98 -18.65
CA ARG A 261 21.77 -33.48 -19.96
C ARG A 261 20.47 -32.82 -20.40
N HIS A 262 20.52 -32.15 -21.54
CA HIS A 262 19.35 -31.53 -22.14
C HIS A 262 18.31 -32.60 -22.54
N HIS A 263 17.00 -32.35 -22.34
CA HIS A 263 15.94 -33.33 -22.64
C HIS A 263 15.85 -33.76 -24.12
N LEU A 264 16.48 -33.00 -25.02
CA LEU A 264 16.63 -33.27 -26.46
C LEU A 264 17.97 -33.92 -26.85
N ASP A 265 18.81 -34.27 -25.88
CA ASP A 265 20.11 -34.88 -26.14
C ASP A 265 19.98 -36.14 -27.03
N PRO A 266 20.82 -36.30 -28.08
CA PRO A 266 20.75 -37.44 -28.98
C PRO A 266 20.88 -38.81 -28.30
N SER A 267 21.62 -38.90 -27.20
CA SER A 267 21.81 -40.16 -26.46
C SER A 267 20.50 -40.72 -25.90
N PHE A 268 19.52 -39.87 -25.62
CA PHE A 268 18.19 -40.32 -25.21
C PHE A 268 17.41 -40.95 -26.37
N ASN A 269 17.70 -40.56 -27.62
CA ASN A 269 17.09 -41.18 -28.79
C ASN A 269 17.70 -42.55 -29.06
N ASP A 270 19.03 -42.66 -28.96
CA ASP A 270 19.76 -43.93 -29.12
C ASP A 270 19.30 -44.99 -28.12
N ASN A 271 18.95 -44.57 -26.90
CA ASN A 271 18.47 -45.45 -25.84
C ASN A 271 16.94 -45.56 -25.74
N ASN A 272 16.20 -44.90 -26.63
CA ASN A 272 14.73 -44.83 -26.62
C ASN A 272 14.15 -44.36 -25.26
N THR A 273 14.83 -43.45 -24.58
CA THR A 273 14.44 -42.89 -23.29
C THR A 273 13.14 -42.08 -23.41
N GLN A 274 12.24 -42.26 -22.45
CA GLN A 274 10.95 -41.58 -22.40
C GLN A 274 11.02 -40.28 -21.57
N ILE A 275 9.91 -39.53 -21.45
CA ILE A 275 9.92 -38.16 -20.90
C ILE A 275 10.51 -38.08 -19.48
N LEU A 276 10.11 -38.97 -18.56
CA LEU A 276 10.64 -38.96 -17.18
C LEU A 276 12.15 -39.22 -17.12
N GLY A 277 12.68 -40.09 -17.98
CA GLY A 277 14.11 -40.36 -18.08
C GLY A 277 14.89 -39.19 -18.69
N ARG A 278 14.31 -38.47 -19.66
CA ARG A 278 14.94 -37.33 -20.34
C ARG A 278 15.15 -36.11 -19.45
N TYR A 279 14.23 -35.86 -18.53
CA TYR A 279 14.34 -34.75 -17.59
C TYR A 279 15.10 -35.09 -16.31
N LYS A 280 15.56 -36.34 -16.14
CA LYS A 280 16.18 -36.80 -14.90
C LYS A 280 17.45 -36.02 -14.55
N ASP A 281 18.26 -35.62 -15.53
CA ASP A 281 19.52 -34.89 -15.33
C ASP A 281 19.47 -33.47 -15.92
N TYR A 282 18.26 -32.91 -16.06
CA TYR A 282 18.05 -31.60 -16.69
C TYR A 282 18.32 -30.41 -15.75
N ASP A 283 18.35 -30.64 -14.45
CA ASP A 283 18.53 -29.64 -13.40
C ASP A 283 19.92 -29.69 -12.73
N ASN A 284 20.83 -30.44 -13.34
CA ASN A 284 22.22 -30.60 -12.95
C ASN A 284 23.08 -29.40 -13.44
N TYR A 285 24.29 -29.24 -12.89
CA TYR A 285 25.10 -28.02 -13.00
C TYR A 285 26.14 -28.09 -14.14
N ASP A 286 27.02 -29.11 -14.14
CA ASP A 286 28.12 -29.22 -15.12
C ASP A 286 27.59 -29.32 -16.56
N GLY A 287 27.91 -28.33 -17.40
CA GLY A 287 27.62 -28.34 -18.82
C GLY A 287 26.21 -27.88 -19.18
N ASN A 288 25.53 -27.15 -18.30
CA ASN A 288 24.16 -26.68 -18.53
C ASN A 288 24.07 -25.38 -19.36
N SER A 289 25.21 -24.71 -19.54
CA SER A 289 25.34 -23.41 -20.17
C SER A 289 26.19 -23.35 -21.44
N PRO A 290 26.23 -24.38 -22.32
CA PRO A 290 27.18 -24.46 -23.42
C PRO A 290 27.02 -23.34 -24.45
N GLU A 291 28.14 -22.83 -24.96
CA GLU A 291 28.15 -21.74 -25.94
C GLU A 291 27.59 -22.18 -27.30
N ASN A 292 26.76 -21.33 -27.93
CA ASN A 292 26.22 -21.54 -29.28
C ASN A 292 25.50 -22.90 -29.49
N SER A 293 24.91 -23.46 -28.44
CA SER A 293 24.21 -24.75 -28.47
C SER A 293 22.71 -24.60 -28.25
N GLN A 294 21.92 -25.44 -28.92
CA GLN A 294 20.49 -25.61 -28.65
C GLN A 294 20.21 -26.54 -27.47
N LEU A 295 21.26 -27.16 -26.92
CA LEU A 295 21.21 -28.05 -25.76
C LEU A 295 21.63 -27.31 -24.47
N SER A 296 21.36 -26.01 -24.38
CA SER A 296 21.62 -25.18 -23.20
C SER A 296 20.31 -24.92 -22.45
N SER A 297 20.32 -25.03 -21.12
CA SER A 297 19.17 -24.69 -20.27
C SER A 297 19.22 -23.23 -19.78
N THR A 298 20.43 -22.70 -19.56
CA THR A 298 20.66 -21.34 -19.09
C THR A 298 21.85 -20.69 -19.78
N ALA A 299 21.90 -19.35 -19.76
CA ALA A 299 23.04 -18.58 -20.25
C ALA A 299 23.93 -18.05 -19.10
N TYR A 300 23.46 -18.17 -17.86
CA TYR A 300 24.06 -17.64 -16.64
C TYR A 300 24.89 -18.71 -15.92
N PRO A 301 26.01 -18.32 -15.27
CA PRO A 301 26.82 -19.25 -14.48
C PRO A 301 26.04 -19.72 -13.26
N ASP A 302 26.32 -20.95 -12.83
CA ASP A 302 25.79 -21.43 -11.56
C ASP A 302 26.55 -20.84 -10.38
N LYS A 303 25.80 -20.57 -9.31
CA LYS A 303 26.31 -20.00 -8.06
C LYS A 303 25.36 -20.27 -6.90
N GLU A 304 25.90 -20.19 -5.70
CA GLU A 304 25.14 -20.38 -4.46
C GLU A 304 24.30 -19.15 -4.05
N ASP A 305 24.63 -17.94 -4.51
CA ASP A 305 23.85 -16.71 -4.25
C ASP A 305 22.51 -16.70 -5.04
N LEU A 306 21.44 -17.12 -4.37
CA LEU A 306 20.11 -17.29 -4.96
C LEU A 306 19.33 -15.97 -5.04
N ASN A 307 19.54 -15.06 -4.09
CA ASN A 307 18.79 -13.81 -3.99
C ASN A 307 19.45 -12.62 -4.70
N ARG A 308 20.69 -12.80 -5.17
CA ARG A 308 21.52 -11.82 -5.91
C ARG A 308 21.94 -10.62 -5.06
N ASP A 309 22.15 -10.81 -3.77
CA ASP A 309 22.68 -9.79 -2.86
C ASP A 309 24.22 -9.80 -2.75
N ASN A 310 24.88 -10.70 -3.50
CA ASN A 310 26.32 -10.92 -3.57
C ASN A 310 26.95 -11.47 -2.27
N VAL A 311 26.15 -11.97 -1.33
CA VAL A 311 26.62 -12.57 -0.07
C VAL A 311 25.94 -13.92 0.13
N ILE A 312 26.70 -14.93 0.55
CA ILE A 312 26.11 -16.23 0.91
C ILE A 312 25.50 -16.18 2.31
N GLN A 313 24.21 -16.50 2.40
CA GLN A 313 23.57 -16.79 3.68
C GLN A 313 23.83 -18.23 4.12
N THR A 314 24.40 -18.43 5.31
CA THR A 314 24.60 -19.79 5.88
C THR A 314 23.60 -20.14 6.99
N THR A 315 22.79 -19.17 7.42
CA THR A 315 21.86 -19.33 8.54
C THR A 315 20.58 -20.05 8.12
N GLU A 316 20.25 -21.13 8.84
CA GLU A 316 18.94 -21.78 8.78
C GLU A 316 18.03 -21.16 9.85
N GLN A 317 17.08 -20.34 9.42
CA GLN A 317 16.06 -19.74 10.27
C GLN A 317 14.74 -19.60 9.50
N TYR A 318 13.87 -20.59 9.60
CA TYR A 318 12.67 -20.69 8.77
C TYR A 318 11.48 -21.28 9.53
N TYR A 319 10.30 -21.05 8.98
CA TYR A 319 9.06 -21.72 9.33
C TYR A 319 8.86 -22.96 8.45
N GLU A 320 8.40 -24.06 9.03
CA GLU A 320 8.20 -25.32 8.33
C GLU A 320 6.74 -25.77 8.29
N TYR A 321 6.31 -26.22 7.11
CA TYR A 321 4.97 -26.70 6.79
C TYR A 321 5.06 -28.08 6.13
N PRO A 322 4.96 -29.18 6.90
CA PRO A 322 4.89 -30.53 6.36
C PRO A 322 3.56 -30.81 5.66
N ILE A 323 3.63 -31.42 4.48
CA ILE A 323 2.51 -31.94 3.70
C ILE A 323 2.69 -33.45 3.57
N HIS A 324 1.81 -34.20 4.24
CA HIS A 324 1.87 -35.65 4.28
C HIS A 324 1.08 -36.25 3.12
N LEU A 325 1.75 -36.83 2.13
CA LEU A 325 1.11 -37.35 0.93
C LEU A 325 1.00 -38.87 1.02
N ALA A 326 -0.17 -39.34 1.43
CA ALA A 326 -0.53 -40.76 1.43
C ALA A 326 -1.96 -40.94 0.91
N PRO A 327 -2.31 -42.09 0.28
CA PRO A 327 -3.63 -42.29 -0.33
C PRO A 327 -4.83 -42.04 0.59
N ASP A 328 -4.69 -42.30 1.90
CA ASP A 328 -5.73 -42.12 2.92
C ASP A 328 -5.79 -40.68 3.50
N GLN A 329 -4.79 -39.84 3.21
CA GLN A 329 -4.66 -38.48 3.75
C GLN A 329 -5.09 -37.38 2.74
N LEU A 330 -5.59 -37.78 1.56
CA LEU A 330 -6.05 -36.85 0.52
C LEU A 330 -7.56 -36.57 0.65
N GLN A 331 -7.96 -35.88 1.72
CA GLN A 331 -9.35 -35.49 1.99
C GLN A 331 -9.49 -33.98 2.23
N ILE A 332 -10.60 -33.39 1.77
CA ILE A 332 -10.91 -31.97 1.97
C ILE A 332 -11.00 -31.67 3.48
N GLY A 333 -10.36 -30.57 3.91
CA GLY A 333 -10.34 -30.11 5.30
C GLY A 333 -9.18 -30.70 6.13
N GLN A 334 -8.36 -31.57 5.55
CA GLN A 334 -7.16 -32.14 6.17
C GLN A 334 -5.93 -31.82 5.32
N ASN A 335 -4.74 -31.86 5.93
CA ASN A 335 -3.46 -31.74 5.20
C ASN A 335 -3.40 -30.52 4.25
N TYR A 336 -4.01 -29.40 4.64
CA TYR A 336 -4.15 -28.16 3.85
C TYR A 336 -4.98 -28.24 2.57
N ILE A 337 -5.69 -29.34 2.33
CA ILE A 337 -6.55 -29.49 1.16
C ILE A 337 -7.84 -28.73 1.40
N THR A 338 -8.11 -27.71 0.58
CA THR A 338 -9.34 -26.90 0.68
C THR A 338 -10.40 -27.28 -0.32
N ASP A 339 -10.01 -27.85 -1.46
CA ASP A 339 -10.93 -28.24 -2.52
C ASP A 339 -10.31 -29.36 -3.39
N LYS A 340 -11.10 -29.98 -4.26
CA LYS A 340 -10.63 -30.87 -5.31
C LYS A 340 -11.51 -30.81 -6.56
N VAL A 341 -10.89 -31.02 -7.71
CA VAL A 341 -11.60 -31.18 -9.00
C VAL A 341 -11.32 -32.57 -9.52
N THR A 342 -12.37 -33.34 -9.82
CA THR A 342 -12.26 -34.64 -10.50
C THR A 342 -12.84 -34.54 -11.91
N SER A 343 -11.98 -34.75 -12.90
CA SER A 343 -12.32 -34.60 -14.32
C SER A 343 -12.24 -35.96 -15.05
N PRO A 344 -13.23 -36.32 -15.87
CA PRO A 344 -13.12 -37.49 -16.74
C PRO A 344 -12.19 -37.16 -17.90
N VAL A 345 -10.98 -37.72 -17.87
CA VAL A 345 -9.96 -37.49 -18.90
C VAL A 345 -9.95 -38.68 -19.84
N VAL A 346 -10.03 -38.41 -21.15
CA VAL A 346 -9.72 -39.40 -22.19
C VAL A 346 -8.28 -39.12 -22.64
N PRO A 347 -7.29 -39.96 -22.27
CA PRO A 347 -5.92 -39.72 -22.67
C PRO A 347 -5.77 -39.79 -24.19
N THR A 348 -5.63 -38.64 -24.85
CA THR A 348 -5.41 -38.56 -26.29
C THR A 348 -3.92 -38.39 -26.59
N GLY A 349 -3.29 -39.43 -27.14
CA GLY A 349 -2.00 -39.33 -27.81
C GLY A 349 -2.19 -39.20 -29.32
N THR A 350 -1.12 -38.87 -30.04
CA THR A 350 -1.10 -38.91 -31.51
C THR A 350 -1.19 -40.36 -32.01
N GLY A 351 -2.39 -40.94 -32.02
CA GLY A 351 -2.69 -42.12 -32.83
C GLY A 351 -3.42 -43.32 -32.23
N ALA A 352 -3.83 -43.35 -30.95
CA ALA A 352 -4.63 -44.48 -30.44
C ALA A 352 -5.58 -44.08 -29.31
N GLY A 353 -6.89 -44.14 -29.57
CA GLY A 353 -7.92 -43.83 -28.58
C GLY A 353 -8.03 -44.92 -27.51
N SER A 354 -7.65 -44.60 -26.28
CA SER A 354 -8.34 -45.19 -25.14
C SER A 354 -9.80 -44.71 -25.22
N SER A 355 -10.77 -45.64 -25.22
CA SER A 355 -12.19 -45.31 -25.35
C SER A 355 -12.89 -45.09 -24.00
N ASN A 356 -12.19 -45.34 -22.88
CA ASN A 356 -12.74 -45.18 -21.55
C ASN A 356 -12.10 -43.98 -20.83
N PRO A 357 -12.90 -43.03 -20.34
CA PRO A 357 -12.39 -41.93 -19.53
C PRO A 357 -11.84 -42.45 -18.19
N GLU A 358 -10.66 -41.98 -17.80
CA GLU A 358 -10.08 -42.18 -16.47
C GLU A 358 -10.41 -40.97 -15.59
N MET A 359 -10.78 -41.21 -14.33
CA MET A 359 -11.08 -40.12 -13.40
C MET A 359 -9.78 -39.58 -12.81
N VAL A 360 -9.46 -38.33 -13.15
CA VAL A 360 -8.24 -37.65 -12.69
C VAL A 360 -8.63 -36.61 -11.67
N THR A 361 -7.99 -36.64 -10.51
CA THR A 361 -8.26 -35.69 -9.42
C THR A 361 -7.09 -34.73 -9.24
N TRP A 362 -7.41 -33.45 -9.10
CA TRP A 362 -6.51 -32.38 -8.70
C TRP A 362 -6.95 -31.85 -7.33
N TYR A 363 -6.02 -31.76 -6.39
CA TYR A 363 -6.29 -31.25 -5.03
C TYR A 363 -5.74 -29.83 -4.90
N GLN A 364 -6.56 -28.91 -4.39
CA GLN A 364 -6.11 -27.55 -4.07
C GLN A 364 -5.51 -27.56 -2.68
N PHE A 365 -4.20 -27.33 -2.59
CA PHE A 365 -3.50 -27.08 -1.34
C PHE A 365 -3.47 -25.59 -1.07
N ARG A 366 -3.85 -25.20 0.15
CA ARG A 366 -3.76 -23.82 0.65
C ARG A 366 -3.09 -23.85 2.02
N ILE A 367 -1.80 -23.53 2.05
CA ILE A 367 -0.99 -23.57 3.25
C ILE A 367 -1.07 -22.21 3.95
N PRO A 368 -1.68 -22.11 5.16
CA PRO A 368 -1.71 -20.87 5.95
C PRO A 368 -0.33 -20.56 6.51
N ILE A 369 0.38 -19.63 5.87
CA ILE A 369 1.77 -19.35 6.22
C ILE A 369 1.92 -18.69 7.60
N ARG A 370 0.85 -18.20 8.22
CA ARG A 370 0.92 -17.62 9.58
C ARG A 370 0.81 -18.64 10.70
N THR A 371 0.53 -19.91 10.38
CA THR A 371 0.37 -21.00 11.37
C THR A 371 1.35 -22.14 11.08
N PRO A 372 2.65 -21.93 11.31
CA PRO A 372 3.67 -22.95 11.08
C PRO A 372 3.61 -24.07 12.12
N GLN A 373 3.94 -25.31 11.72
CA GLN A 373 4.03 -26.44 12.65
C GLN A 373 5.36 -26.48 13.39
N ARG A 374 6.43 -25.98 12.76
CA ARG A 374 7.76 -25.94 13.35
C ARG A 374 8.49 -24.65 12.97
N VAL A 375 9.30 -24.16 13.90
CA VAL A 375 10.23 -23.04 13.68
C VAL A 375 11.64 -23.59 13.86
N GLU A 376 12.47 -23.43 12.84
CA GLU A 376 13.90 -23.72 12.91
C GLU A 376 14.70 -22.43 13.12
N GLY A 377 15.77 -22.51 13.91
CA GLY A 377 16.55 -21.34 14.31
C GLY A 377 15.86 -20.51 15.41
N ASN A 378 16.47 -19.39 15.79
CA ASN A 378 15.93 -18.44 16.80
C ASN A 378 15.45 -19.09 18.13
N GLY A 379 16.09 -20.18 18.57
CA GLY A 379 15.67 -20.92 19.77
C GLY A 379 14.26 -21.54 19.68
N GLY A 380 13.78 -21.82 18.46
CA GLY A 380 12.43 -22.35 18.20
C GLY A 380 11.31 -21.32 18.39
N GLN A 381 11.63 -20.03 18.55
CA GLN A 381 10.64 -18.97 18.76
C GLN A 381 10.26 -18.29 17.42
N PRO A 382 8.97 -17.98 17.19
CA PRO A 382 8.54 -17.19 16.03
C PRO A 382 9.26 -15.84 15.96
N PHE A 383 9.66 -15.45 14.75
CA PHE A 383 10.42 -14.22 14.47
C PHE A 383 9.64 -13.22 13.57
N GLY A 384 8.33 -13.43 13.41
CA GLY A 384 7.47 -12.64 12.52
C GLY A 384 7.66 -12.95 11.04
N PHE A 385 6.96 -12.21 10.18
CA PHE A 385 6.90 -12.41 8.72
C PHE A 385 7.41 -11.20 7.93
N LYS A 386 8.14 -10.29 8.58
CA LYS A 386 8.67 -9.07 7.94
C LYS A 386 9.86 -9.29 7.01
N ASN A 387 10.47 -10.47 7.04
CA ASN A 387 11.69 -10.77 6.30
C ASN A 387 11.73 -12.25 5.92
N ILE A 388 10.86 -12.64 4.98
CA ILE A 388 10.82 -13.98 4.39
C ILE A 388 11.56 -13.93 3.06
N ARG A 389 12.83 -14.35 3.06
CA ARG A 389 13.74 -14.18 1.90
C ARG A 389 13.79 -15.38 0.98
N PHE A 390 13.55 -16.57 1.49
CA PHE A 390 13.71 -17.81 0.75
C PHE A 390 12.52 -18.74 0.99
N MET A 391 12.25 -19.55 -0.03
CA MET A 391 11.42 -20.74 0.06
C MET A 391 12.26 -21.95 -0.29
N ARG A 392 12.19 -23.01 0.53
CA ARG A 392 12.73 -24.33 0.19
C ARG A 392 11.63 -25.38 0.18
N MET A 393 11.58 -26.19 -0.87
CA MET A 393 10.68 -27.34 -0.97
C MET A 393 11.54 -28.60 -0.99
N TYR A 394 11.25 -29.60 -0.16
CA TYR A 394 12.00 -30.86 -0.17
C TYR A 394 11.10 -32.07 0.05
N MET A 395 11.48 -33.19 -0.54
CA MET A 395 10.78 -34.46 -0.44
C MET A 395 11.57 -35.42 0.45
N THR A 396 10.87 -36.15 1.31
CA THR A 396 11.48 -37.15 2.21
C THR A 396 10.44 -38.22 2.60
N ASN A 397 10.84 -39.27 3.32
CA ASN A 397 9.97 -40.37 3.75
C ASN A 397 9.32 -41.20 2.62
N TRP A 398 9.79 -41.07 1.37
CA TRP A 398 9.34 -41.89 0.25
C TRP A 398 10.13 -43.19 0.13
N GLN A 399 9.44 -44.28 -0.19
CA GLN A 399 10.08 -45.58 -0.43
C GLN A 399 10.10 -45.98 -1.91
N GLN A 400 9.27 -45.35 -2.73
CA GLN A 400 9.19 -45.55 -4.19
C GLN A 400 9.28 -44.19 -4.89
N PRO A 401 9.66 -44.13 -6.18
CA PRO A 401 9.68 -42.88 -6.92
C PRO A 401 8.29 -42.25 -7.02
N VAL A 402 8.25 -40.92 -7.01
CA VAL A 402 7.02 -40.13 -7.12
C VAL A 402 7.21 -38.95 -8.04
N VAL A 403 6.15 -38.52 -8.73
CA VAL A 403 6.13 -37.29 -9.52
C VAL A 403 4.98 -36.41 -9.01
N LEU A 404 5.33 -35.29 -8.37
CA LEU A 404 4.36 -34.27 -7.97
C LEU A 404 4.24 -33.26 -9.10
N ARG A 405 3.05 -33.13 -9.68
CA ARG A 405 2.76 -32.13 -10.74
C ARG A 405 1.93 -31.02 -10.14
N LEU A 406 2.51 -29.82 -10.05
CA LEU A 406 1.89 -28.66 -9.46
C LEU A 406 1.45 -27.69 -10.57
N VAL A 407 0.23 -27.18 -10.48
CA VAL A 407 -0.30 -26.11 -11.33
C VAL A 407 -0.56 -24.88 -10.46
N GLN A 408 -0.17 -23.70 -10.98
CA GLN A 408 -0.31 -22.41 -10.32
C GLN A 408 0.25 -22.35 -8.88
N PRO A 409 1.50 -22.77 -8.62
CA PRO A 409 2.14 -22.50 -7.34
C PRO A 409 2.36 -20.99 -7.15
N GLN A 410 1.69 -20.40 -6.15
CA GLN A 410 1.68 -18.95 -5.93
C GLN A 410 1.48 -18.55 -4.48
N PHE A 411 2.11 -17.45 -4.07
CA PHE A 411 1.77 -16.76 -2.84
C PHE A 411 0.52 -15.92 -3.06
N VAL A 412 -0.48 -16.10 -2.19
CA VAL A 412 -1.75 -15.38 -2.26
C VAL A 412 -1.83 -14.38 -1.13
N ALA A 413 -1.95 -13.11 -1.52
CA ALA A 413 -2.20 -12.01 -0.61
C ALA A 413 -3.69 -11.68 -0.58
N ASN A 414 -4.28 -11.69 0.61
CA ASN A 414 -5.66 -11.28 0.78
C ASN A 414 -5.76 -9.75 0.77
N GLN A 415 -6.77 -9.18 0.12
CA GLN A 415 -7.06 -7.76 0.28
C GLN A 415 -7.73 -7.44 1.63
N TRP A 416 -8.40 -8.44 2.20
CA TRP A 416 -9.04 -8.38 3.51
C TRP A 416 -8.14 -9.03 4.56
N ARG A 417 -7.85 -8.30 5.63
CA ARG A 417 -7.00 -8.73 6.73
C ARG A 417 -7.83 -9.28 7.87
N GLN A 418 -7.34 -10.31 8.56
CA GLN A 418 -8.00 -10.81 9.75
C GLN A 418 -7.94 -9.78 10.88
N TYR A 419 -9.08 -9.50 11.52
CA TYR A 419 -9.08 -8.73 12.76
C TYR A 419 -8.74 -9.64 13.94
N LEU A 420 -7.54 -9.46 14.49
CA LEU A 420 -6.98 -10.34 15.52
C LEU A 420 -7.57 -10.10 16.92
N SER A 421 -8.06 -8.88 17.19
CA SER A 421 -8.66 -8.55 18.48
C SER A 421 -10.06 -9.16 18.60
N ARG A 422 -10.41 -9.56 19.82
CA ARG A 422 -11.74 -10.11 20.11
C ARG A 422 -12.81 -9.03 19.87
N ILE A 423 -13.85 -9.38 19.13
CA ILE A 423 -15.02 -8.53 18.93
C ILE A 423 -16.15 -9.11 19.78
N VAL A 424 -16.67 -8.30 20.68
CA VAL A 424 -17.84 -8.65 21.51
C VAL A 424 -19.07 -8.03 20.88
N ASP A 425 -20.22 -8.68 21.03
CA ASP A 425 -21.51 -8.10 20.66
C ASP A 425 -21.67 -6.72 21.32
N PRO A 426 -21.82 -5.64 20.52
CA PRO A 426 -21.93 -4.28 21.05
C PRO A 426 -23.18 -4.06 21.92
N ASN A 427 -24.18 -4.95 21.86
CA ASN A 427 -25.45 -4.82 22.58
C ASN A 427 -25.43 -5.42 23.99
N ILE A 428 -24.32 -6.04 24.42
CA ILE A 428 -24.19 -6.59 25.77
C ILE A 428 -23.76 -5.49 26.75
N GLN A 429 -24.53 -5.28 27.82
CA GLN A 429 -24.19 -4.33 28.90
C GLN A 429 -23.47 -4.97 30.11
N VAL A 430 -23.20 -6.28 30.09
CA VAL A 430 -22.54 -6.99 31.19
C VAL A 430 -21.08 -7.30 30.83
N PRO A 431 -20.07 -6.86 31.61
CA PRO A 431 -18.69 -7.27 31.42
C PRO A 431 -18.51 -8.74 31.80
N GLY A 432 -18.02 -9.56 30.87
CA GLY A 432 -17.40 -10.85 31.19
C GLY A 432 -18.07 -12.05 30.56
N ILE A 433 -17.85 -12.25 29.25
CA ILE A 433 -17.87 -13.60 28.71
C ILE A 433 -16.52 -14.22 29.12
N GLY A 434 -16.57 -15.18 30.05
CA GLY A 434 -15.43 -15.75 30.76
C GLY A 434 -14.53 -16.69 29.96
N THR A 435 -14.48 -16.58 28.62
CA THR A 435 -13.66 -17.43 27.76
C THR A 435 -12.41 -16.69 27.26
N ALA A 436 -11.26 -17.36 27.32
CA ALA A 436 -10.00 -16.81 26.81
C ALA A 436 -10.02 -16.60 25.28
N THR A 437 -10.87 -17.35 24.57
CA THR A 437 -10.98 -17.42 23.12
C THR A 437 -12.41 -17.07 22.66
N ASP A 438 -12.57 -16.63 21.41
CA ASP A 438 -13.81 -16.17 20.77
C ASP A 438 -14.33 -17.15 19.69
N ALA A 439 -13.44 -17.86 18.98
CA ALA A 439 -13.75 -19.02 18.13
C ALA A 439 -12.68 -20.11 18.27
N ASP A 440 -12.87 -21.29 17.66
CA ASP A 440 -11.83 -22.33 17.60
C ASP A 440 -10.92 -22.16 16.37
N ALA A 441 -11.50 -21.72 15.25
CA ALA A 441 -10.76 -21.37 14.04
C ALA A 441 -11.46 -20.26 13.26
N PHE A 442 -10.69 -19.45 12.54
CA PHE A 442 -11.20 -18.44 11.61
C PHE A 442 -10.27 -18.32 10.40
N ALA A 443 -10.84 -18.35 9.20
CA ALA A 443 -10.10 -18.24 7.95
C ALA A 443 -10.77 -17.25 7.00
N ILE A 444 -9.94 -16.48 6.28
CA ILE A 444 -10.36 -15.56 5.22
C ILE A 444 -9.82 -16.08 3.90
N SER A 445 -10.69 -16.30 2.92
CA SER A 445 -10.30 -16.70 1.56
C SER A 445 -11.20 -16.03 0.52
N THR A 446 -11.07 -16.44 -0.72
CA THR A 446 -12.01 -16.10 -1.79
C THR A 446 -12.75 -17.35 -2.26
N VAL A 447 -13.90 -17.13 -2.90
CA VAL A 447 -14.58 -18.11 -3.77
C VAL A 447 -14.83 -17.48 -5.11
N SER A 448 -14.71 -18.24 -6.19
CA SER A 448 -14.82 -17.70 -7.53
C SER A 448 -15.62 -18.59 -8.47
N VAL A 449 -16.14 -17.98 -9.54
CA VAL A 449 -16.87 -18.72 -10.58
C VAL A 449 -15.97 -19.67 -11.35
N GLU A 450 -14.69 -19.33 -11.53
CA GLU A 450 -13.75 -20.16 -12.29
C GLU A 450 -13.30 -21.40 -11.49
N GLU A 451 -13.05 -21.25 -10.19
CA GLU A 451 -12.53 -22.32 -9.33
C GLU A 451 -13.62 -23.08 -8.58
N ASN A 452 -14.68 -22.42 -8.11
CA ASN A 452 -15.71 -23.01 -7.24
C ASN A 452 -17.10 -23.02 -7.91
N GLY A 453 -17.16 -22.88 -9.24
CA GLY A 453 -18.40 -22.78 -9.99
C GLY A 453 -19.24 -24.07 -10.05
N PRO A 454 -20.38 -24.04 -10.76
CA PRO A 454 -21.36 -25.15 -10.80
C PRO A 454 -20.80 -26.53 -11.18
N SER A 455 -19.78 -26.59 -12.03
CA SER A 455 -19.16 -27.85 -12.46
C SER A 455 -18.41 -28.57 -11.34
N VAL A 456 -18.06 -27.89 -10.25
CA VAL A 456 -17.34 -28.46 -9.09
C VAL A 456 -18.32 -29.00 -8.03
N ALA A 457 -19.52 -28.42 -7.92
CA ALA A 457 -20.53 -28.90 -6.99
C ALA A 457 -21.07 -30.30 -7.32
N THR A 458 -21.10 -30.68 -8.60
CA THR A 458 -21.53 -32.02 -9.04
C THR A 458 -20.59 -33.14 -8.61
N THR A 459 -19.32 -32.82 -8.29
CA THR A 459 -18.29 -33.80 -7.90
C THR A 459 -18.00 -33.80 -6.40
N THR A 460 -18.23 -32.68 -5.70
CA THR A 460 -17.91 -32.52 -4.27
C THR A 460 -19.13 -32.47 -3.34
N GLY A 461 -20.34 -32.20 -3.87
CA GLY A 461 -21.55 -32.05 -3.05
C GLY A 461 -21.61 -30.75 -2.22
N THR A 462 -20.72 -29.80 -2.51
CA THR A 462 -20.66 -28.47 -1.89
C THR A 462 -21.61 -27.48 -2.57
N ILE A 463 -21.84 -26.31 -1.95
CA ILE A 463 -22.63 -25.23 -2.55
C ILE A 463 -21.75 -24.55 -3.62
N PRO A 464 -22.15 -24.54 -4.91
CA PRO A 464 -21.37 -23.89 -5.95
C PRO A 464 -21.42 -22.36 -5.84
N TYR A 465 -20.32 -21.73 -6.21
CA TYR A 465 -20.31 -20.30 -6.48
C TYR A 465 -21.07 -19.98 -7.77
N VAL A 466 -22.12 -19.20 -7.64
CA VAL A 466 -22.88 -18.64 -8.75
C VAL A 466 -22.84 -17.11 -8.66
N VAL A 467 -22.77 -16.44 -9.80
CA VAL A 467 -22.73 -14.97 -9.85
C VAL A 467 -23.99 -14.39 -9.20
N PRO A 468 -23.91 -13.34 -8.36
CA PRO A 468 -25.10 -12.75 -7.72
C PRO A 468 -26.17 -12.26 -8.71
N PRO A 469 -27.45 -12.22 -8.31
CA PRO A 469 -28.53 -11.69 -9.15
C PRO A 469 -28.24 -10.29 -9.68
N ASN A 470 -28.48 -10.09 -10.98
CA ASN A 470 -28.26 -8.82 -11.71
C ASN A 470 -26.79 -8.36 -11.81
N ILE A 471 -25.83 -9.24 -11.50
CA ILE A 471 -24.42 -9.00 -11.76
C ILE A 471 -24.01 -9.81 -13.00
N THR A 472 -23.17 -9.21 -13.84
CA THR A 472 -22.66 -9.84 -15.06
C THR A 472 -21.15 -9.77 -15.03
N ARG A 473 -20.50 -10.89 -15.33
CA ARG A 473 -19.04 -10.95 -15.47
C ARG A 473 -18.57 -9.93 -16.49
N ASP A 474 -17.55 -9.17 -16.11
CA ASP A 474 -16.91 -8.22 -17.00
C ASP A 474 -16.33 -8.92 -18.24
N VAL A 475 -16.44 -8.26 -19.39
CA VAL A 475 -15.94 -8.76 -20.66
C VAL A 475 -14.73 -7.93 -21.07
N GLU A 476 -13.58 -8.59 -21.13
CA GLU A 476 -12.37 -7.98 -21.65
C GLU A 476 -12.38 -8.06 -23.18
N TYR A 477 -12.38 -6.90 -23.83
CA TYR A 477 -12.22 -6.76 -25.27
C TYR A 477 -10.74 -6.47 -25.56
N GLY A 478 -9.96 -7.54 -25.80
CA GLY A 478 -8.55 -7.44 -26.19
C GLY A 478 -8.35 -6.96 -27.64
N SER A 479 -7.10 -6.86 -28.09
CA SER A 479 -6.73 -6.49 -29.48
C SER A 479 -7.08 -7.56 -30.52
N THR A 480 -7.48 -8.75 -30.09
CA THR A 480 -8.02 -9.81 -30.96
C THR A 480 -9.55 -9.77 -30.90
N ALA A 481 -10.22 -10.16 -31.99
CA ALA A 481 -11.69 -10.12 -32.15
C ALA A 481 -12.48 -11.08 -31.23
N VAL A 482 -11.90 -11.48 -30.09
CA VAL A 482 -12.43 -12.50 -29.17
C VAL A 482 -12.61 -11.87 -27.79
N SER A 483 -13.85 -11.85 -27.33
CA SER A 483 -14.22 -11.45 -25.97
C SER A 483 -13.91 -12.57 -24.98
N ARG A 484 -13.29 -12.24 -23.83
CA ARG A 484 -13.11 -13.17 -22.71
C ARG A 484 -13.85 -12.64 -21.49
N ARG A 485 -14.56 -13.52 -20.76
CA ARG A 485 -15.13 -13.15 -19.46
C ARG A 485 -14.07 -13.16 -18.37
N GLN A 486 -13.98 -12.08 -17.61
CA GLN A 486 -13.10 -11.99 -16.44
C GLN A 486 -13.67 -12.82 -15.28
N ASN A 487 -12.80 -13.21 -14.34
CA ASN A 487 -13.21 -13.97 -13.16
C ASN A 487 -14.08 -13.10 -12.22
N GLU A 488 -15.08 -13.72 -11.59
CA GLU A 488 -15.93 -13.12 -10.57
C GLU A 488 -15.59 -13.78 -9.23
N GLN A 489 -15.34 -12.98 -8.17
CA GLN A 489 -14.90 -13.50 -6.88
C GLN A 489 -15.60 -12.80 -5.71
N SER A 490 -15.93 -13.57 -4.67
CA SER A 490 -16.42 -13.07 -3.38
C SER A 490 -15.42 -13.30 -2.25
N LEU A 491 -15.48 -12.45 -1.23
CA LEU A 491 -14.82 -12.69 0.05
C LEU A 491 -15.51 -13.86 0.76
N ARG A 492 -14.75 -14.84 1.27
CA ARG A 492 -15.25 -15.96 2.08
C ARG A 492 -14.67 -15.91 3.49
N LEU A 493 -15.52 -15.81 4.49
CA LEU A 493 -15.18 -15.85 5.91
C LEU A 493 -15.70 -17.16 6.51
N THR A 494 -14.82 -18.03 7.00
CA THR A 494 -15.23 -19.29 7.64
C THR A 494 -14.82 -19.28 9.10
N VAL A 495 -15.77 -19.53 10.00
CA VAL A 495 -15.55 -19.60 11.44
C VAL A 495 -16.05 -20.94 11.99
N THR A 496 -15.25 -21.56 12.85
CA THR A 496 -15.59 -22.81 13.53
C THR A 496 -15.82 -22.54 15.00
N ASN A 497 -16.97 -23.00 15.53
CA ASN A 497 -17.38 -22.84 16.94
C ASN A 497 -17.25 -21.39 17.44
N LEU A 498 -17.82 -20.43 16.70
CA LEU A 498 -17.95 -19.04 17.16
C LEU A 498 -18.81 -19.00 18.42
N ARG A 499 -18.23 -18.57 19.53
CA ARG A 499 -18.88 -18.58 20.85
C ARG A 499 -19.99 -17.54 20.95
N ASP A 500 -20.96 -17.81 21.82
CA ASP A 500 -22.08 -16.92 22.15
C ASP A 500 -21.58 -15.52 22.55
N GLY A 501 -22.16 -14.47 21.96
CA GLY A 501 -21.79 -13.06 22.22
C GLY A 501 -20.49 -12.56 21.58
N TYR A 502 -19.87 -13.34 20.69
CA TYR A 502 -18.63 -12.97 20.01
C TYR A 502 -18.77 -12.88 18.49
N ALA A 503 -17.85 -12.13 17.89
CA ALA A 503 -17.74 -11.94 16.45
C ALA A 503 -16.32 -12.17 15.92
N LYS A 504 -16.24 -12.58 14.66
CA LYS A 504 -15.01 -12.62 13.85
C LYS A 504 -15.20 -11.85 12.56
N ALA A 505 -14.15 -11.17 12.12
CA ALA A 505 -14.24 -10.29 10.96
C ALA A 505 -12.92 -10.20 10.18
N GLY A 506 -13.08 -9.89 8.89
CA GLY A 506 -12.03 -9.34 8.05
C GLY A 506 -12.19 -7.83 7.92
N TYR A 507 -11.10 -7.08 7.78
CA TYR A 507 -11.11 -5.64 7.54
C TYR A 507 -10.29 -5.26 6.31
N LYS A 508 -10.66 -4.14 5.69
CA LYS A 508 -9.97 -3.54 4.56
C LYS A 508 -9.85 -2.05 4.82
N ASN A 509 -8.63 -1.53 4.71
CA ASN A 509 -8.39 -0.10 4.74
C ASN A 509 -8.92 0.52 3.44
N LEU A 510 -9.64 1.63 3.57
CA LEU A 510 -10.24 2.38 2.46
C LEU A 510 -9.90 3.86 2.63
N THR A 511 -9.96 4.64 1.56
CA THR A 511 -9.94 6.11 1.66
C THR A 511 -11.02 6.64 0.74
N THR A 512 -12.21 6.88 1.28
CA THR A 512 -13.36 7.28 0.48
C THR A 512 -14.28 8.27 1.19
N ASN A 513 -14.95 9.09 0.40
CA ASN A 513 -15.97 10.03 0.85
C ASN A 513 -17.34 9.54 0.37
N LEU A 514 -18.24 9.22 1.30
CA LEU A 514 -19.54 8.65 0.97
C LEU A 514 -20.68 9.69 0.95
N LEU A 515 -20.40 10.98 1.21
CA LEU A 515 -21.43 12.03 1.39
C LEU A 515 -22.35 12.23 0.18
N ARG A 516 -21.85 11.97 -1.02
CA ARG A 516 -22.59 12.17 -2.28
C ARG A 516 -23.39 10.96 -2.72
N TYR A 517 -23.27 9.84 -2.02
CA TYR A 517 -24.02 8.63 -2.33
C TYR A 517 -25.24 8.51 -1.42
N LYS A 518 -26.29 7.82 -1.87
CA LYS A 518 -27.51 7.66 -1.06
C LYS A 518 -27.65 6.28 -0.45
N ARG A 519 -27.12 5.23 -1.08
CA ARG A 519 -27.35 3.84 -0.66
C ARG A 519 -26.06 3.04 -0.65
N LEU A 520 -25.95 2.15 0.32
CA LEU A 520 -24.94 1.10 0.39
C LEU A 520 -25.59 -0.23 -0.01
N ARG A 521 -24.95 -0.97 -0.91
CA ARG A 521 -25.41 -2.28 -1.39
C ARG A 521 -24.31 -3.32 -1.33
N MET A 522 -24.70 -4.55 -1.00
CA MET A 522 -23.83 -5.73 -0.95
C MET A 522 -24.71 -7.00 -0.97
N TYR A 523 -24.16 -8.11 -1.45
CA TYR A 523 -24.77 -9.42 -1.33
C TYR A 523 -24.08 -10.25 -0.24
N PHE A 524 -24.87 -10.95 0.56
CA PHE A 524 -24.36 -11.96 1.49
C PHE A 524 -24.93 -13.35 1.17
N HIS A 525 -24.07 -14.34 1.25
CA HIS A 525 -24.42 -15.75 1.29
C HIS A 525 -23.98 -16.31 2.64
N ALA A 526 -24.77 -17.17 3.26
CA ALA A 526 -24.39 -17.83 4.50
C ALA A 526 -24.68 -19.33 4.41
N GLU A 527 -23.71 -20.15 4.77
CA GLU A 527 -23.82 -21.61 4.82
C GLU A 527 -23.29 -22.15 6.15
N SER A 528 -23.73 -23.36 6.51
CA SER A 528 -23.22 -24.09 7.67
C SER A 528 -23.24 -25.59 7.40
N THR A 529 -22.31 -26.29 8.04
CA THR A 529 -22.30 -27.75 8.09
C THR A 529 -23.23 -28.31 9.16
N ASP A 530 -23.75 -27.48 10.09
CA ASP A 530 -24.73 -27.90 11.08
C ASP A 530 -26.16 -27.78 10.52
N PRO A 531 -26.86 -28.91 10.27
CA PRO A 531 -28.21 -28.88 9.72
C PRO A 531 -29.27 -28.32 10.69
N ARG A 532 -28.90 -28.06 11.96
CA ARG A 532 -29.79 -27.51 12.98
C ARG A 532 -29.78 -25.97 13.00
N ILE A 533 -28.88 -25.33 12.26
CA ILE A 533 -28.79 -23.87 12.22
C ILE A 533 -30.09 -23.25 11.67
N LYS A 534 -30.54 -22.16 12.28
CA LYS A 534 -31.77 -21.47 11.87
C LYS A 534 -31.48 -20.06 11.40
N THR A 535 -32.42 -19.51 10.62
CA THR A 535 -32.39 -18.09 10.25
C THR A 535 -32.35 -17.22 11.50
N GLY A 536 -31.40 -16.29 11.57
CA GLY A 536 -31.19 -15.40 12.69
C GLY A 536 -30.22 -15.89 13.77
N ASP A 537 -29.81 -17.17 13.76
CA ASP A 537 -28.83 -17.72 14.71
C ASP A 537 -27.45 -17.03 14.63
N ALA A 538 -27.11 -16.46 13.46
CA ALA A 538 -25.96 -15.60 13.31
C ALA A 538 -26.35 -14.35 12.51
N ARG A 539 -25.57 -13.29 12.70
CA ARG A 539 -25.72 -12.02 11.99
C ARG A 539 -24.47 -11.72 11.19
N ALA A 540 -24.63 -11.25 9.96
CA ALA A 540 -23.53 -10.58 9.27
C ALA A 540 -23.53 -9.12 9.66
N PHE A 541 -22.35 -8.52 9.78
CA PHE A 541 -22.25 -7.09 10.02
C PHE A 541 -21.21 -6.44 9.13
N ILE A 542 -21.43 -5.16 8.86
CA ILE A 542 -20.49 -4.27 8.20
C ILE A 542 -20.21 -3.08 9.10
N ARG A 543 -18.95 -2.84 9.48
CA ARG A 543 -18.52 -1.58 10.08
C ARG A 543 -17.90 -0.67 9.04
N ILE A 544 -18.26 0.61 9.06
CA ILE A 544 -17.68 1.66 8.21
C ILE A 544 -17.44 2.88 9.08
N GLY A 545 -16.22 3.44 9.03
CA GLY A 545 -15.87 4.59 9.83
C GLY A 545 -14.43 5.05 9.66
N THR A 546 -13.99 5.88 10.60
CA THR A 546 -12.60 6.36 10.70
C THR A 546 -11.70 5.34 11.40
N ASP A 547 -12.29 4.39 12.13
CA ASP A 547 -11.61 3.22 12.70
C ASP A 547 -12.57 2.02 12.84
N TYR A 548 -12.10 0.93 13.45
CA TYR A 548 -12.83 -0.34 13.57
C TYR A 548 -13.47 -0.60 14.95
N SER A 549 -13.18 0.22 15.96
CA SER A 549 -13.48 -0.10 17.37
C SER A 549 -13.99 1.07 18.22
N GLN A 550 -13.70 2.31 17.85
CA GLN A 550 -14.07 3.50 18.61
C GLN A 550 -14.99 4.45 17.83
N ASN A 551 -14.88 4.53 16.50
CA ASN A 551 -15.63 5.47 15.66
C ASN A 551 -16.12 4.77 14.40
N TYR A 552 -17.24 4.06 14.51
CA TYR A 552 -17.83 3.35 13.39
C TYR A 552 -19.35 3.36 13.42
N TYR A 553 -19.92 3.30 12.22
CA TYR A 553 -21.28 2.82 11.98
C TYR A 553 -21.21 1.32 11.73
N GLU A 554 -22.08 0.53 12.37
CA GLU A 554 -22.21 -0.89 12.09
C GLU A 554 -23.63 -1.19 11.63
N TYR A 555 -23.78 -1.82 10.46
CA TYR A 555 -25.03 -2.40 10.01
C TYR A 555 -25.00 -3.91 10.26
N SER A 556 -25.87 -4.40 11.11
CA SER A 556 -25.96 -5.81 11.50
C SER A 556 -27.27 -6.44 10.99
N LEU A 557 -27.17 -7.47 10.16
CA LEU A 557 -28.27 -8.15 9.47
C LEU A 557 -28.39 -9.62 9.93
N PRO A 558 -29.57 -10.12 10.34
CA PRO A 558 -29.76 -11.53 10.63
C PRO A 558 -29.66 -12.38 9.34
N LEU A 559 -28.88 -13.45 9.38
CA LEU A 559 -28.62 -14.29 8.21
C LEU A 559 -29.68 -15.37 8.01
N THR A 560 -30.03 -15.60 6.75
CA THR A 560 -30.70 -16.81 6.26
C THR A 560 -29.66 -17.76 5.69
N PHE A 561 -29.72 -19.04 6.07
CA PHE A 561 -28.72 -20.04 5.69
C PHE A 561 -29.15 -20.90 4.52
N THR A 562 -28.23 -21.11 3.58
CA THR A 562 -28.35 -22.11 2.53
C THR A 562 -27.81 -23.44 3.05
N LEU A 563 -28.63 -24.48 3.03
CA LEU A 563 -28.24 -25.82 3.46
C LEU A 563 -27.71 -26.64 2.29
N ALA A 564 -26.53 -27.24 2.47
CA ALA A 564 -25.93 -28.13 1.47
C ALA A 564 -26.87 -29.32 1.15
N GLY A 565 -26.94 -29.71 -0.12
CA GLY A 565 -27.80 -30.80 -0.59
C GLY A 565 -29.30 -30.46 -0.69
N SER A 566 -29.71 -29.23 -0.35
CA SER A 566 -31.07 -28.76 -0.62
C SER A 566 -31.29 -28.50 -2.13
N ALA A 567 -32.55 -28.54 -2.58
CA ALA A 567 -32.88 -28.27 -3.98
C ALA A 567 -32.46 -26.86 -4.44
N ASP A 568 -32.43 -25.91 -3.50
CA ASP A 568 -32.09 -24.51 -3.77
C ASP A 568 -30.58 -24.24 -3.75
N ALA A 569 -29.76 -25.16 -3.22
CA ALA A 569 -28.33 -24.98 -2.98
C ALA A 569 -27.50 -24.68 -4.25
N ALA A 570 -28.03 -24.97 -5.44
CA ALA A 570 -27.38 -24.68 -6.73
C ALA A 570 -28.09 -23.58 -7.53
N THR A 571 -29.15 -22.98 -7.00
CA THR A 571 -29.90 -21.90 -7.66
C THR A 571 -29.35 -20.53 -7.26
N GLN A 572 -29.47 -19.55 -8.16
CA GLN A 572 -28.95 -18.20 -7.90
C GLN A 572 -29.58 -17.53 -6.67
N LEU A 573 -30.89 -17.69 -6.46
CA LEU A 573 -31.60 -17.14 -5.30
C LEU A 573 -31.47 -17.99 -4.03
N GLY A 574 -31.12 -19.27 -4.17
CA GLY A 574 -30.77 -20.12 -3.02
C GLY A 574 -29.38 -19.82 -2.48
N VAL A 575 -28.41 -19.52 -3.35
CA VAL A 575 -27.07 -19.07 -2.96
C VAL A 575 -27.08 -17.61 -2.52
N TRP A 576 -27.82 -16.72 -3.19
CA TRP A 576 -27.95 -15.32 -2.80
C TRP A 576 -29.39 -14.96 -2.42
N PRO A 577 -29.84 -15.35 -1.20
CA PRO A 577 -31.19 -15.02 -0.74
C PRO A 577 -31.42 -13.51 -0.68
N GLU A 578 -32.57 -13.04 -1.16
CA GLU A 578 -32.92 -11.61 -1.09
C GLU A 578 -32.93 -11.07 0.34
N ALA A 579 -33.26 -11.91 1.33
CA ALA A 579 -33.23 -11.57 2.75
C ALA A 579 -31.83 -11.22 3.27
N ASN A 580 -30.78 -11.71 2.62
CA ASN A 580 -29.39 -11.44 2.96
C ASN A 580 -28.80 -10.25 2.19
N ASN A 581 -29.56 -9.65 1.25
CA ASN A 581 -29.09 -8.49 0.50
C ASN A 581 -29.05 -7.25 1.40
N ILE A 582 -27.93 -6.55 1.38
CA ILE A 582 -27.83 -5.22 1.95
C ILE A 582 -28.31 -4.22 0.91
N ASP A 583 -29.32 -3.45 1.28
CA ASP A 583 -29.74 -2.25 0.57
C ASP A 583 -30.22 -1.21 1.58
N VAL A 584 -29.28 -0.49 2.18
CA VAL A 584 -29.53 0.46 3.26
C VAL A 584 -29.25 1.89 2.80
N ALA A 585 -30.09 2.85 3.21
CA ALA A 585 -29.83 4.25 2.90
C ALA A 585 -28.72 4.76 3.83
N LEU A 586 -27.74 5.48 3.28
CA LEU A 586 -26.72 6.15 4.09
C LEU A 586 -27.36 7.15 5.06
N GLN A 587 -28.50 7.73 4.68
CA GLN A 587 -29.30 8.59 5.54
C GLN A 587 -29.81 7.88 6.80
N ASP A 588 -30.10 6.57 6.76
CA ASP A 588 -30.58 5.83 7.94
C ASP A 588 -29.53 5.83 9.07
N PHE A 589 -28.24 5.77 8.71
CA PHE A 589 -27.13 5.89 9.66
C PHE A 589 -27.01 7.28 10.26
N ILE A 590 -27.17 8.32 9.43
CA ILE A 590 -27.14 9.72 9.88
C ILE A 590 -28.34 10.02 10.79
N ASP A 591 -29.52 9.47 10.47
CA ASP A 591 -30.74 9.58 11.29
C ASP A 591 -30.54 8.90 12.64
N ALA A 592 -29.98 7.68 12.65
CA ALA A 592 -29.62 6.97 13.87
C ALA A 592 -28.63 7.76 14.75
N LYS A 593 -27.62 8.40 14.14
CA LYS A 593 -26.65 9.25 14.85
C LYS A 593 -27.27 10.53 15.37
N ALA A 594 -28.15 11.18 14.61
CA ALA A 594 -28.89 12.34 15.07
C ALA A 594 -29.79 11.99 16.27
N ALA A 595 -30.48 10.84 16.23
CA ALA A 595 -31.27 10.33 17.35
C ALA A 595 -30.41 10.05 18.59
N ARG A 596 -29.23 9.42 18.42
CA ARG A 596 -28.24 9.21 19.49
C ARG A 596 -27.81 10.54 20.10
N ASN A 597 -27.40 11.51 19.27
CA ASN A 597 -26.91 12.81 19.73
C ASN A 597 -28.00 13.59 20.49
N LEU A 598 -29.26 13.50 20.06
CA LEU A 598 -30.41 14.05 20.78
C LEU A 598 -30.63 13.35 22.13
N ALA A 599 -30.51 12.02 22.19
CA ALA A 599 -30.63 11.28 23.44
C ALA A 599 -29.52 11.64 24.45
N ILE A 600 -28.28 11.87 23.99
CA ILE A 600 -27.19 12.40 24.82
C ILE A 600 -27.54 13.80 25.34
N ALA A 601 -27.99 14.71 24.46
CA ALA A 601 -28.38 16.06 24.85
C ALA A 601 -29.52 16.06 25.88
N ASN A 602 -30.43 15.09 25.79
CA ASN A 602 -31.53 14.86 26.74
C ASN A 602 -31.13 14.06 27.98
N ARG A 603 -29.85 13.69 28.12
CA ARG A 603 -29.30 12.92 29.25
C ARG A 603 -30.03 11.60 29.50
N VAL A 604 -30.41 10.91 28.43
CA VAL A 604 -31.00 9.56 28.51
C VAL A 604 -29.97 8.61 29.16
N PRO A 605 -30.29 7.93 30.26
CA PRO A 605 -29.36 7.02 30.93
C PRO A 605 -28.83 5.91 30.01
N GLY A 606 -27.54 5.61 30.09
CA GLY A 606 -26.91 4.54 29.30
C GLY A 606 -26.54 4.92 27.86
N VAL A 607 -26.88 6.13 27.39
CA VAL A 607 -26.50 6.61 26.05
C VAL A 607 -25.24 7.48 26.14
N SER A 608 -24.22 7.16 25.35
CA SER A 608 -22.98 7.94 25.27
C SER A 608 -22.24 7.74 23.94
N TYR A 609 -21.02 8.29 23.83
CA TYR A 609 -20.14 8.01 22.70
C TYR A 609 -19.43 6.65 22.78
N ILE A 610 -19.27 6.09 23.97
CA ILE A 610 -18.48 4.86 24.18
C ILE A 610 -19.34 3.60 24.31
N VAL A 611 -20.65 3.76 24.39
CA VAL A 611 -21.63 2.67 24.45
C VAL A 611 -22.35 2.63 23.10
N ALA A 612 -22.53 1.44 22.55
CA ALA A 612 -23.27 1.27 21.30
C ALA A 612 -24.71 1.77 21.43
N PHE A 613 -25.14 2.55 20.45
CA PHE A 613 -26.53 2.97 20.33
C PHE A 613 -27.20 2.14 19.23
N PRO A 614 -28.07 1.17 19.59
CA PRO A 614 -28.80 0.36 18.61
C PRO A 614 -29.99 1.12 18.05
N TYR A 615 -30.12 1.14 16.73
CA TYR A 615 -31.23 1.72 15.99
C TYR A 615 -31.86 0.65 15.08
N PRO A 616 -33.00 0.05 15.47
CA PRO A 616 -33.62 -1.03 14.71
C PRO A 616 -34.29 -0.52 13.44
N LEU A 617 -34.19 -1.30 12.37
CA LEU A 617 -34.83 -1.04 11.08
C LEU A 617 -36.01 -2.00 10.85
N ALA A 618 -36.90 -1.64 9.93
CA ALA A 618 -38.11 -2.42 9.64
C ALA A 618 -37.83 -3.84 9.10
N ASN A 619 -36.66 -4.08 8.52
CA ASN A 619 -36.23 -5.38 7.99
C ASN A 619 -35.56 -6.28 9.05
N GLY A 620 -35.52 -5.88 10.32
CA GLY A 620 -34.85 -6.64 11.40
C GLY A 620 -33.33 -6.43 11.47
N ALA A 621 -32.76 -5.62 10.58
CA ALA A 621 -31.40 -5.13 10.72
C ALA A 621 -31.30 -4.08 11.84
N ILE A 622 -30.10 -3.91 12.37
CA ILE A 622 -29.80 -2.94 13.43
C ILE A 622 -28.62 -2.10 12.98
N ILE A 623 -28.74 -0.79 13.09
CA ILE A 623 -27.61 0.14 12.99
C ILE A 623 -27.07 0.40 14.39
N ASN A 624 -25.82 0.03 14.65
CA ASN A 624 -25.11 0.37 15.89
C ASN A 624 -24.15 1.52 15.63
N ILE A 625 -24.10 2.49 16.55
CA ILE A 625 -23.18 3.63 16.47
C ILE A 625 -22.30 3.67 17.71
N ILE A 626 -20.98 3.71 17.49
CA ILE A 626 -19.97 3.96 18.53
C ILE A 626 -19.10 5.14 18.08
N GLY A 627 -18.80 6.03 19.02
CA GLY A 627 -18.00 7.23 18.80
C GLY A 627 -18.70 8.26 17.93
N ASN A 628 -17.90 9.02 17.18
CA ASN A 628 -18.38 9.97 16.18
C ASN A 628 -17.87 9.56 14.79
N PRO A 629 -18.42 8.48 14.21
CA PRO A 629 -18.01 8.02 12.87
C PRO A 629 -18.28 9.10 11.82
N ASP A 630 -17.55 9.05 10.71
CA ASP A 630 -17.64 10.07 9.65
C ASP A 630 -17.60 9.44 8.26
N PHE A 631 -18.67 9.61 7.49
CA PHE A 631 -18.73 9.20 6.08
C PHE A 631 -17.97 10.12 5.12
N SER A 632 -17.57 11.32 5.54
CA SER A 632 -16.76 12.23 4.73
C SER A 632 -15.32 11.75 4.55
N GLN A 633 -14.83 10.95 5.50
CA GLN A 633 -13.46 10.44 5.57
C GLN A 633 -13.43 9.00 6.09
N VAL A 634 -14.04 8.07 5.35
CA VAL A 634 -14.01 6.65 5.69
C VAL A 634 -12.59 6.13 5.50
N GLN A 635 -12.02 5.53 6.55
CA GLN A 635 -10.67 4.95 6.56
C GLN A 635 -10.67 3.41 6.50
N GLY A 636 -11.81 2.78 6.75
CA GLY A 636 -11.89 1.33 6.75
C GLY A 636 -13.30 0.79 6.64
N ALA A 637 -13.40 -0.42 6.12
CA ALA A 637 -14.57 -1.28 6.21
C ALA A 637 -14.20 -2.59 6.89
N MET A 638 -15.11 -3.13 7.70
CA MET A 638 -14.97 -4.43 8.34
C MET A 638 -16.23 -5.25 8.05
N ILE A 639 -16.06 -6.49 7.63
CA ILE A 639 -17.15 -7.44 7.38
C ILE A 639 -16.95 -8.63 8.30
N GLY A 640 -17.99 -9.03 9.01
CA GLY A 640 -17.87 -10.13 9.97
C GLY A 640 -19.15 -10.88 10.23
N ILE A 641 -18.99 -11.95 11.00
CA ILE A 641 -20.04 -12.83 11.50
C ILE A 641 -20.09 -12.64 13.01
N LEU A 642 -21.29 -12.37 13.51
CA LEU A 642 -21.62 -12.24 14.93
C LEU A 642 -22.53 -13.41 15.33
N ASN A 643 -22.15 -14.12 16.39
CA ASN A 643 -23.07 -14.96 17.15
C ASN A 643 -23.65 -14.06 18.26
N PRO A 644 -24.91 -13.60 18.15
CA PRO A 644 -25.51 -12.72 19.16
C PRO A 644 -25.43 -13.37 20.53
N ALA A 645 -25.33 -12.57 21.60
CA ALA A 645 -25.39 -13.17 22.93
C ALA A 645 -26.81 -13.54 23.30
N LYS A 646 -26.96 -14.73 23.90
CA LYS A 646 -28.20 -15.12 24.55
C LYS A 646 -28.61 -14.12 25.64
N THR A 647 -29.75 -13.48 25.43
CA THR A 647 -30.37 -12.60 26.43
C THR A 647 -31.60 -13.25 27.04
N LEU A 648 -32.01 -12.79 28.23
CA LEU A 648 -33.28 -13.22 28.83
C LEU A 648 -34.51 -12.82 27.98
N ALA A 649 -34.36 -11.84 27.08
CA ALA A 649 -35.42 -11.37 26.21
C ALA A 649 -35.53 -12.19 24.91
N ASP A 650 -34.45 -12.84 24.48
CA ASP A 650 -34.45 -13.69 23.29
C ASP A 650 -34.58 -15.17 23.68
N VAL A 651 -35.82 -15.64 23.72
CA VAL A 651 -36.12 -17.05 24.06
C VAL A 651 -35.80 -18.03 22.93
N ASN A 652 -35.53 -17.54 21.72
CA ASN A 652 -35.26 -18.39 20.56
C ASN A 652 -33.77 -18.70 20.40
N ASP A 653 -32.89 -17.96 21.08
CA ASP A 653 -31.46 -18.19 21.10
C ASP A 653 -31.06 -19.37 22.00
N ASP A 654 -30.38 -20.35 21.41
CA ASP A 654 -29.88 -21.53 22.10
C ASP A 654 -28.61 -21.26 22.92
N GLY A 655 -27.93 -20.14 22.71
CA GLY A 655 -26.65 -19.78 23.35
C GLY A 655 -25.52 -20.74 22.99
N SER A 656 -25.64 -21.47 21.88
CA SER A 656 -24.67 -22.48 21.45
C SER A 656 -23.64 -21.89 20.46
N PRO A 657 -22.40 -22.41 20.43
CA PRO A 657 -21.43 -22.01 19.43
C PRO A 657 -21.90 -22.31 18.01
N LYS A 658 -21.59 -21.42 17.05
CA LYS A 658 -22.01 -21.55 15.65
C LYS A 658 -20.81 -21.75 14.72
N THR A 659 -20.91 -22.68 13.77
CA THR A 659 -19.94 -22.84 12.67
C THR A 659 -20.58 -22.32 11.39
N VAL A 660 -20.01 -21.28 10.81
CA VAL A 660 -20.63 -20.51 9.72
C VAL A 660 -19.59 -20.14 8.68
N THR A 661 -19.98 -20.23 7.42
CA THR A 661 -19.26 -19.62 6.32
C THR A 661 -20.13 -18.52 5.70
N LEU A 662 -19.57 -17.30 5.60
CA LEU A 662 -20.20 -16.13 5.00
C LEU A 662 -19.46 -15.77 3.72
N TRP A 663 -20.16 -15.60 2.61
CA TRP A 663 -19.62 -14.95 1.41
C TRP A 663 -20.16 -13.53 1.29
N ALA A 664 -19.30 -12.60 0.90
CA ALA A 664 -19.64 -11.20 0.70
C ALA A 664 -19.21 -10.75 -0.69
N ASP A 665 -20.16 -10.20 -1.45
CA ASP A 665 -19.93 -9.78 -2.84
C ASP A 665 -20.45 -8.37 -3.12
N GLU A 666 -19.81 -7.71 -4.09
CA GLU A 666 -20.25 -6.44 -4.69
C GLU A 666 -20.53 -5.34 -3.65
N LEU A 667 -19.52 -5.02 -2.82
CA LEU A 667 -19.57 -3.85 -1.92
C LEU A 667 -19.59 -2.56 -2.75
N ARG A 668 -20.77 -1.98 -2.94
CA ARG A 668 -20.95 -0.79 -3.76
C ARG A 668 -21.80 0.27 -3.11
N VAL A 669 -21.60 1.49 -3.59
CA VAL A 669 -22.48 2.62 -3.31
C VAL A 669 -23.31 2.92 -4.55
N PHE A 670 -24.55 3.30 -4.32
CA PHE A 670 -25.54 3.52 -5.38
C PHE A 670 -26.31 4.81 -5.16
N ASP A 671 -26.74 5.41 -6.27
CA ASP A 671 -27.49 6.67 -6.35
C ASP A 671 -26.72 7.89 -5.81
N PHE A 672 -26.70 8.99 -6.57
CA PHE A 672 -25.95 10.19 -6.24
C PHE A 672 -26.89 11.32 -5.78
N ASP A 673 -26.39 12.19 -4.91
CA ASP A 673 -27.08 13.43 -4.60
C ASP A 673 -27.12 14.36 -5.84
N SER A 674 -28.35 14.49 -6.33
CA SER A 674 -28.88 15.30 -7.41
C SER A 674 -28.60 16.81 -7.43
N GLN A 675 -28.24 17.36 -6.28
CA GLN A 675 -28.44 18.78 -6.02
C GLN A 675 -27.70 19.71 -7.02
N GLY A 676 -28.47 20.60 -7.66
CA GLY A 676 -27.94 21.65 -8.51
C GLY A 676 -27.42 22.82 -7.68
N GLY A 677 -26.43 23.54 -8.21
CA GLY A 677 -25.93 24.79 -7.63
C GLY A 677 -25.83 25.88 -8.69
N TRP A 678 -25.73 27.12 -8.25
CA TRP A 678 -25.50 28.28 -9.12
C TRP A 678 -24.32 29.09 -8.61
N ALA A 679 -23.70 29.84 -9.52
CA ALA A 679 -22.74 30.85 -9.15
C ALA A 679 -23.04 32.14 -9.89
N ALA A 680 -22.77 33.27 -9.24
CA ALA A 680 -22.87 34.57 -9.85
C ALA A 680 -21.67 35.41 -9.47
N ASN A 681 -21.12 36.12 -10.46
CA ASN A 681 -20.05 37.08 -10.27
C ASN A 681 -20.53 38.44 -10.78
N ALA A 682 -20.41 39.47 -9.97
CA ALA A 682 -20.71 40.85 -10.31
C ALA A 682 -19.46 41.70 -10.11
N ARG A 683 -19.17 42.58 -11.07
CA ARG A 683 -18.06 43.54 -10.98
C ARG A 683 -18.49 44.89 -11.49
N LEU A 684 -18.29 45.91 -10.67
CA LEU A 684 -18.55 47.32 -10.98
C LEU A 684 -17.23 48.10 -10.89
N ASN A 685 -16.87 48.80 -11.97
CA ASN A 685 -15.74 49.73 -11.96
C ASN A 685 -16.27 51.14 -12.28
N VAL A 686 -16.04 52.10 -11.39
CA VAL A 686 -16.47 53.49 -11.52
C VAL A 686 -15.25 54.41 -11.48
N LYS A 687 -15.03 55.16 -12.56
CA LYS A 687 -13.99 56.19 -12.64
C LYS A 687 -14.63 57.58 -12.57
N LEU A 688 -14.33 58.33 -11.51
CA LEU A 688 -14.78 59.71 -11.31
C LEU A 688 -13.70 60.68 -11.82
N ALA A 689 -13.59 60.84 -13.13
CA ALA A 689 -12.56 61.67 -13.79
C ALA A 689 -11.14 61.42 -13.23
N ASP A 690 -10.54 62.44 -12.61
CA ASP A 690 -9.24 62.39 -11.93
C ASP A 690 -9.34 62.23 -10.40
N LEU A 691 -10.55 62.16 -9.85
CA LEU A 691 -10.80 62.21 -8.41
C LEU A 691 -10.70 60.83 -7.75
N ALA A 692 -11.36 59.81 -8.31
CA ALA A 692 -11.40 58.50 -7.71
C ALA A 692 -11.61 57.37 -8.73
N ASN A 693 -11.08 56.19 -8.41
CA ASN A 693 -11.39 54.94 -9.08
C ASN A 693 -11.90 53.94 -8.04
N ILE A 694 -13.13 53.47 -8.22
CA ILE A 694 -13.83 52.58 -7.29
C ILE A 694 -14.10 51.26 -8.02
N THR A 695 -13.62 50.16 -7.48
CA THR A 695 -13.88 48.80 -7.94
C THR A 695 -14.62 48.04 -6.86
N ALA A 696 -15.82 47.56 -7.17
CA ALA A 696 -16.58 46.67 -6.31
C ALA A 696 -16.74 45.31 -7.01
N THR A 697 -16.44 44.22 -6.32
CA THR A 697 -16.63 42.85 -6.78
C THR A 697 -17.49 42.08 -5.80
N GLY A 698 -18.43 41.29 -6.31
CA GLY A 698 -19.21 40.35 -5.52
C GLY A 698 -19.23 39.00 -6.21
N SER A 699 -19.08 37.93 -5.45
CA SER A 699 -19.29 36.59 -5.96
C SER A 699 -20.10 35.74 -4.98
N PHE A 700 -20.96 34.91 -5.53
CA PHE A 700 -21.70 33.90 -4.81
C PHE A 700 -21.49 32.56 -5.50
N ILE A 701 -21.19 31.52 -4.71
CA ILE A 701 -21.14 30.13 -5.16
C ILE A 701 -22.04 29.33 -4.22
N GLY A 702 -23.08 28.71 -4.77
CA GLY A 702 -23.98 27.86 -4.01
C GLY A 702 -23.46 26.44 -3.84
N VAL A 703 -23.98 25.77 -2.82
CA VAL A 703 -23.88 24.32 -2.65
C VAL A 703 -24.25 23.58 -3.94
N GLY A 704 -23.45 22.57 -4.33
CA GLY A 704 -23.63 21.77 -5.55
C GLY A 704 -23.02 22.35 -6.82
N PHE A 705 -22.52 23.59 -6.81
CA PHE A 705 -21.86 24.20 -7.97
C PHE A 705 -20.42 23.65 -8.15
N GLY A 706 -20.00 23.46 -9.41
CA GLY A 706 -18.66 22.99 -9.80
C GLY A 706 -18.48 23.04 -11.32
N GLY A 707 -17.27 22.73 -11.80
CA GLY A 707 -16.98 22.57 -13.22
C GLY A 707 -17.63 21.32 -13.84
N LEU A 708 -17.70 21.27 -15.18
CA LEU A 708 -18.31 20.12 -15.88
C LEU A 708 -17.49 18.83 -15.71
N GLN A 709 -16.17 18.97 -15.63
CA GLN A 709 -15.21 17.89 -15.40
C GLN A 709 -15.12 17.45 -13.93
N ASP A 710 -15.73 18.20 -13.00
CA ASP A 710 -15.62 17.91 -11.57
C ASP A 710 -16.45 16.66 -11.24
N LYS A 711 -15.81 15.71 -10.56
CA LYS A 711 -16.51 14.55 -9.99
C LYS A 711 -17.54 15.03 -8.98
N ALA A 712 -18.58 14.23 -8.72
CA ALA A 712 -19.65 14.59 -7.78
C ALA A 712 -19.13 15.02 -6.39
N GLN A 713 -18.06 14.40 -5.90
CA GLN A 713 -17.41 14.73 -4.62
C GLN A 713 -16.64 16.06 -4.62
N GLN A 714 -16.24 16.59 -5.78
CA GLN A 714 -15.46 17.84 -5.89
C GLN A 714 -16.34 19.09 -5.94
N ARG A 715 -17.66 18.93 -6.11
CA ARG A 715 -18.61 20.05 -6.16
C ARG A 715 -18.82 20.66 -4.78
N SER A 716 -19.08 21.97 -4.75
CA SER A 716 -19.18 22.76 -3.51
C SER A 716 -20.14 22.13 -2.49
N THR A 717 -19.71 22.09 -1.23
CA THR A 717 -20.50 21.68 -0.06
C THR A 717 -20.84 22.86 0.85
N SER A 718 -20.58 24.10 0.40
CA SER A 718 -20.85 25.31 1.18
C SER A 718 -21.32 26.44 0.27
N ASP A 719 -22.16 27.32 0.83
CA ASP A 719 -22.49 28.59 0.20
C ASP A 719 -21.38 29.60 0.51
N VAL A 720 -20.72 30.10 -0.52
CA VAL A 720 -19.61 31.03 -0.40
C VAL A 720 -20.03 32.39 -0.98
N LEU A 721 -20.17 33.38 -0.11
CA LEU A 721 -20.40 34.77 -0.48
C LEU A 721 -19.11 35.56 -0.25
N ARG A 722 -18.63 36.26 -1.28
CA ARG A 722 -17.48 37.17 -1.20
C ARG A 722 -17.89 38.53 -1.73
N GLY A 723 -17.43 39.58 -1.06
CA GLY A 723 -17.60 40.95 -1.49
C GLY A 723 -16.35 41.75 -1.17
N ASP A 724 -15.84 42.48 -2.15
CA ASP A 724 -14.67 43.34 -2.00
C ASP A 724 -14.94 44.71 -2.62
N LEU A 725 -14.55 45.75 -1.90
CA LEU A 725 -14.60 47.14 -2.31
C LEU A 725 -13.20 47.71 -2.23
N ASN A 726 -12.70 48.22 -3.36
CA ASN A 726 -11.41 48.88 -3.46
C ASN A 726 -11.63 50.29 -4.04
N ALA A 727 -11.19 51.32 -3.34
CA ALA A 727 -11.29 52.70 -3.79
C ALA A 727 -9.94 53.40 -3.69
N THR A 728 -9.48 53.97 -4.80
CA THR A 728 -8.30 54.85 -4.85
C THR A 728 -8.79 56.27 -5.08
N VAL A 729 -8.56 57.16 -4.11
CA VAL A 729 -9.02 58.56 -4.11
C VAL A 729 -7.82 59.49 -4.13
N ALA A 730 -7.78 60.41 -5.08
CA ALA A 730 -6.83 61.52 -5.14
C ALA A 730 -7.33 62.65 -4.23
N ALA A 731 -7.12 62.52 -2.92
CA ALA A 731 -7.65 63.45 -1.93
C ALA A 731 -7.09 64.88 -2.10
N GLU A 732 -5.96 65.06 -2.80
CA GLU A 732 -5.44 66.38 -3.12
C GLU A 732 -6.38 67.24 -3.99
N LYS A 733 -7.31 66.63 -4.72
CA LYS A 733 -8.25 67.35 -5.58
C LYS A 733 -9.28 68.16 -4.79
N PHE A 734 -9.42 67.93 -3.49
CA PHE A 734 -10.25 68.73 -2.57
C PHE A 734 -9.50 69.91 -1.95
N LEU A 735 -8.18 69.98 -2.13
CA LEU A 735 -7.33 71.03 -1.59
C LEU A 735 -7.03 72.08 -2.67
N PRO A 736 -6.74 73.35 -2.30
CA PRO A 736 -6.32 74.37 -3.26
C PRO A 736 -5.13 73.90 -4.11
N THR A 737 -5.23 74.03 -5.43
CA THR A 737 -4.21 73.56 -6.39
C THR A 737 -2.85 74.24 -6.18
N GLN A 738 -2.83 75.43 -5.57
CA GLN A 738 -1.63 76.18 -5.20
C GLN A 738 -0.80 75.45 -4.13
N LEU A 739 -1.42 74.60 -3.30
CA LEU A 739 -0.71 73.81 -2.28
C LEU A 739 0.13 72.70 -2.89
N ARG A 740 -0.19 72.23 -4.10
CA ARG A 740 0.54 71.16 -4.84
C ARG A 740 0.77 69.88 -4.03
N LEU A 741 -0.16 69.55 -3.16
CA LEU A 741 -0.10 68.31 -2.39
C LEU A 741 -0.49 67.12 -3.28
N LYS A 742 0.11 65.96 -2.99
CA LYS A 742 -0.27 64.66 -3.54
C LYS A 742 -0.70 63.78 -2.39
N VAL A 743 -1.95 63.35 -2.38
CA VAL A 743 -2.53 62.62 -1.25
C VAL A 743 -3.35 61.43 -1.79
N PRO A 744 -2.69 60.37 -2.30
CA PRO A 744 -3.41 59.19 -2.75
C PRO A 744 -3.87 58.37 -1.53
N VAL A 745 -5.18 58.27 -1.37
CA VAL A 745 -5.82 57.46 -0.32
C VAL A 745 -6.35 56.18 -0.95
N LEU A 746 -5.93 55.03 -0.45
CA LEU A 746 -6.46 53.73 -0.83
C LEU A 746 -7.30 53.20 0.33
N VAL A 747 -8.54 52.86 0.03
CA VAL A 747 -9.47 52.23 0.96
C VAL A 747 -9.85 50.87 0.39
N GLN A 748 -9.72 49.83 1.21
CA GLN A 748 -10.12 48.47 0.86
C GLN A 748 -11.01 47.93 1.98
N ALA A 749 -12.10 47.27 1.61
CA ALA A 749 -12.95 46.56 2.54
C ALA A 749 -13.42 45.27 1.87
N GLY A 750 -13.26 44.14 2.55
CA GLY A 750 -13.62 42.82 2.06
C GLY A 750 -14.37 42.03 3.12
N SER A 751 -15.31 41.20 2.68
CA SER A 751 -16.00 40.24 3.54
C SER A 751 -16.21 38.94 2.78
N GLN A 752 -15.86 37.85 3.42
CA GLN A 752 -16.14 36.49 2.99
C GLN A 752 -16.98 35.79 4.06
N THR A 753 -18.02 35.10 3.62
CA THR A 753 -18.88 34.28 4.47
C THR A 753 -19.04 32.92 3.80
N ILE A 754 -18.73 31.85 4.53
CA ILE A 754 -18.87 30.47 4.10
C ILE A 754 -19.88 29.80 5.03
N THR A 755 -21.04 29.44 4.48
CA THR A 755 -22.09 28.73 5.22
C THR A 755 -22.04 27.26 4.82
N PRO A 756 -21.66 26.34 5.72
CA PRO A 756 -21.49 24.95 5.37
C PRO A 756 -22.83 24.20 5.29
N GLN A 757 -22.96 23.28 4.33
CA GLN A 757 -24.13 22.40 4.21
C GLN A 757 -24.16 21.35 5.34
N TYR A 758 -22.98 20.85 5.72
CA TYR A 758 -22.75 19.87 6.78
C TYR A 758 -22.24 20.56 8.04
N ASP A 759 -22.50 19.98 9.22
CA ASP A 759 -21.96 20.52 10.46
C ASP A 759 -20.43 20.36 10.47
N PRO A 760 -19.61 21.42 10.64
CA PRO A 760 -18.16 21.27 10.64
C PRO A 760 -17.61 20.42 11.80
N LEU A 761 -18.37 20.26 12.88
CA LEU A 761 -18.04 19.34 13.98
C LEU A 761 -18.61 17.93 13.76
N ASP A 762 -19.46 17.76 12.74
CA ASP A 762 -20.06 16.49 12.38
C ASP A 762 -20.20 16.37 10.84
N PRO A 763 -19.07 16.18 10.12
CA PRO A 763 -19.00 16.46 8.67
C PRO A 763 -19.86 15.58 7.77
N ASP A 764 -20.43 14.49 8.30
CA ASP A 764 -21.38 13.62 7.60
C ASP A 764 -22.84 13.98 7.81
N THR A 765 -23.14 14.85 8.77
CA THR A 765 -24.50 15.22 9.14
C THR A 765 -24.81 16.63 8.62
N LYS A 766 -25.92 16.77 7.87
CA LYS A 766 -26.37 18.09 7.41
C LYS A 766 -26.59 19.03 8.60
N LEU A 767 -26.22 20.29 8.46
CA LEU A 767 -26.30 21.26 9.56
C LEU A 767 -27.71 21.33 10.16
N GLU A 768 -28.74 21.34 9.32
CA GLU A 768 -30.15 21.37 9.77
C GLU A 768 -30.53 20.16 10.63
N GLN A 769 -30.01 18.97 10.30
CA GLN A 769 -30.23 17.75 11.06
C GLN A 769 -29.41 17.71 12.35
N SER A 770 -28.16 18.18 12.31
CA SER A 770 -27.32 18.29 13.51
C SER A 770 -27.95 19.21 14.56
N LEU A 771 -28.70 20.25 14.15
CA LEU A 771 -29.42 21.14 15.05
C LEU A 771 -30.50 20.44 15.91
N LEU A 772 -30.90 19.21 15.59
CA LEU A 772 -31.81 18.42 16.43
C LEU A 772 -31.26 18.23 17.85
N LYS A 773 -29.94 18.18 18.05
CA LYS A 773 -29.33 18.11 19.39
C LYS A 773 -29.67 19.33 20.29
N PHE A 774 -30.17 20.41 19.70
CA PHE A 774 -30.65 21.62 20.39
C PHE A 774 -32.18 21.75 20.40
N GLN A 775 -32.94 20.69 20.08
CA GLN A 775 -34.41 20.75 19.96
C GLN A 775 -35.10 21.38 21.18
N ASN A 776 -34.58 21.12 22.39
CA ASN A 776 -35.09 21.67 23.64
C ASN A 776 -34.57 23.08 23.99
N ASN A 777 -33.69 23.66 23.16
CA ASN A 777 -33.15 25.01 23.33
C ASN A 777 -33.00 25.74 21.97
N PRO A 778 -34.11 26.26 21.40
CA PRO A 778 -34.11 26.93 20.11
C PRO A 778 -33.18 28.16 20.04
N SER A 779 -32.98 28.86 21.16
CA SER A 779 -32.05 30.00 21.23
C SER A 779 -30.61 29.55 21.03
N ALA A 780 -30.20 28.43 21.64
CA ALA A 780 -28.87 27.85 21.42
C ALA A 780 -28.71 27.34 19.98
N ALA A 781 -29.75 26.74 19.39
CA ALA A 781 -29.72 26.32 17.99
C ALA A 781 -29.44 27.49 17.03
N ALA A 782 -30.11 28.63 17.23
CA ALA A 782 -29.91 29.83 16.41
C ALA A 782 -28.50 30.43 16.58
N GLU A 783 -27.95 30.37 17.79
CA GLU A 783 -26.58 30.84 18.05
C GLU A 783 -25.53 29.90 17.46
N TYR A 784 -25.71 28.60 17.60
CA TYR A 784 -24.85 27.59 16.98
C TYR A 784 -24.79 27.79 15.45
N LYS A 785 -25.94 28.04 14.81
CA LYS A 785 -26.01 28.32 13.36
C LYS A 785 -25.17 29.54 12.94
N LYS A 786 -24.97 30.53 13.81
CA LYS A 786 -24.08 31.67 13.52
C LYS A 786 -22.61 31.30 13.73
N LEU A 787 -22.30 30.50 14.73
CA LEU A 787 -20.93 30.10 15.08
C LEU A 787 -20.32 29.14 14.04
N VAL A 788 -21.12 28.31 13.37
CA VAL A 788 -20.64 27.42 12.29
C VAL A 788 -20.29 28.14 11.00
N VAL A 789 -20.73 29.40 10.82
CA VAL A 789 -20.44 30.19 9.63
C VAL A 789 -19.02 30.73 9.74
N ASP A 790 -18.13 30.30 8.84
CA ASP A 790 -16.81 30.91 8.70
C ASP A 790 -17.00 32.31 8.10
N ARG A 791 -16.53 33.31 8.84
CA ARG A 791 -16.53 34.70 8.40
C ARG A 791 -15.14 35.26 8.47
N THR A 792 -14.72 35.90 7.39
CA THR A 792 -13.50 36.70 7.35
C THR A 792 -13.83 38.10 6.85
N THR A 793 -13.51 39.13 7.63
CA THR A 793 -13.64 40.53 7.22
C THR A 793 -12.28 41.20 7.22
N SER A 794 -11.97 41.93 6.15
CA SER A 794 -10.74 42.72 6.03
C SER A 794 -11.09 44.18 5.78
N ARG A 795 -10.30 45.09 6.36
CA ARG A 795 -10.39 46.52 6.09
C ARG A 795 -8.99 47.11 6.07
N SER A 796 -8.71 47.94 5.09
CA SER A 796 -7.43 48.61 4.95
C SER A 796 -7.63 50.06 4.54
N ILE A 797 -6.93 50.96 5.20
CA ILE A 797 -6.83 52.36 4.81
C ILE A 797 -5.35 52.67 4.72
N SER A 798 -4.90 53.12 3.56
CA SER A 798 -3.53 53.58 3.38
C SER A 798 -3.48 54.91 2.66
N VAL A 799 -2.56 55.76 3.09
CA VAL A 799 -2.18 56.97 2.41
C VAL A 799 -0.69 56.85 2.14
N LEU A 800 -0.33 56.68 0.88
CA LEU A 800 1.04 56.33 0.51
C LEU A 800 1.71 57.54 -0.12
N ASN A 801 2.93 57.85 0.31
CA ASN A 801 3.77 58.86 -0.33
C ASN A 801 3.08 60.25 -0.43
N VAL A 802 2.44 60.66 0.67
CA VAL A 802 1.89 62.01 0.84
C VAL A 802 3.02 63.00 0.79
N ARG A 803 3.02 63.87 -0.20
CA ARG A 803 4.11 64.83 -0.41
C ARG A 803 3.60 66.13 -1.02
N LYS A 804 4.43 67.16 -0.96
CA LYS A 804 4.24 68.40 -1.70
C LYS A 804 5.12 68.39 -2.94
N ASP A 805 4.53 68.56 -4.12
CA ASP A 805 5.28 68.66 -5.37
C ASP A 805 5.87 70.07 -5.53
N ARG A 806 7.12 70.14 -6.03
CA ARG A 806 7.85 71.40 -6.28
C ARG A 806 7.20 72.23 -7.39
N ALA A 807 7.33 73.55 -7.29
CA ALA A 807 6.88 74.44 -8.35
C ALA A 807 7.83 74.42 -9.57
N PRO A 808 7.34 74.49 -10.82
CA PRO A 808 8.19 74.61 -12.00
C PRO A 808 9.16 75.80 -11.96
N THR A 809 8.81 76.86 -11.24
CA THR A 809 9.62 78.06 -11.03
C THR A 809 10.67 77.91 -9.92
N GLN A 810 10.56 76.88 -9.08
CA GLN A 810 11.50 76.60 -7.98
C GLN A 810 12.61 75.68 -8.49
N THR A 811 13.61 76.28 -9.14
CA THR A 811 14.75 75.55 -9.76
C THR A 811 15.84 75.16 -8.77
N LYS A 812 15.87 75.77 -7.58
CA LYS A 812 16.85 75.48 -6.53
C LYS A 812 16.19 74.68 -5.41
N GLN A 813 16.84 73.57 -5.03
CA GLN A 813 16.42 72.76 -3.89
C GLN A 813 17.22 73.15 -2.65
N HIS A 814 16.51 73.49 -1.57
CA HIS A 814 17.11 73.77 -0.28
C HIS A 814 16.89 72.62 0.71
N PRO A 815 17.80 72.40 1.69
CA PRO A 815 17.62 71.37 2.70
C PRO A 815 16.35 71.55 3.55
N TRP A 816 15.91 72.79 3.77
CA TRP A 816 14.72 73.09 4.58
C TRP A 816 13.40 73.06 3.78
N ASP A 817 13.44 72.70 2.49
CA ASP A 817 12.22 72.61 1.67
C ASP A 817 11.32 71.46 2.15
N ILE A 818 10.04 71.76 2.38
CA ILE A 818 9.04 70.76 2.78
C ILE A 818 8.77 69.75 1.66
N GLU A 819 9.06 70.10 0.41
CA GLU A 819 8.94 69.22 -0.76
C GLU A 819 9.94 68.05 -0.72
N ASN A 820 10.93 68.07 0.18
CA ASN A 820 11.79 66.93 0.46
C ASN A 820 11.11 65.87 1.33
N VAL A 821 9.99 66.18 1.98
CA VAL A 821 9.31 65.29 2.93
C VAL A 821 8.18 64.55 2.24
N ALA A 822 8.13 63.23 2.46
CA ALA A 822 6.98 62.39 2.15
C ALA A 822 6.60 61.52 3.35
N VAL A 823 5.29 61.34 3.54
CA VAL A 823 4.71 60.58 4.65
C VAL A 823 3.87 59.45 4.08
N SER A 824 4.01 58.25 4.62
CA SER A 824 3.13 57.11 4.31
C SER A 824 2.54 56.56 5.60
N TYR A 825 1.30 56.11 5.53
CA TYR A 825 0.57 55.52 6.63
C TYR A 825 -0.34 54.43 6.10
N ALA A 826 -0.38 53.27 6.74
CA ALA A 826 -1.36 52.24 6.43
C ALA A 826 -1.79 51.51 7.71
N ILE A 827 -3.10 51.26 7.80
CA ILE A 827 -3.67 50.35 8.79
C ILE A 827 -4.47 49.29 8.05
N THR A 828 -4.21 48.03 8.38
CA THR A 828 -4.92 46.87 7.83
C THR A 828 -5.37 45.98 8.96
N GLU A 829 -6.65 45.64 8.96
CA GLU A 829 -7.27 44.82 9.98
C GLU A 829 -7.98 43.64 9.32
N ARG A 830 -7.85 42.46 9.93
CA ARG A 830 -8.50 41.23 9.51
C ARG A 830 -9.11 40.58 10.76
N LEU A 831 -10.38 40.24 10.68
CA LEU A 831 -11.08 39.44 11.70
C LEU A 831 -11.57 38.15 11.04
N HIS A 832 -11.26 37.03 11.65
CA HIS A 832 -11.76 35.70 11.26
C HIS A 832 -12.44 35.03 12.46
N THR A 833 -13.57 34.37 12.21
CA THR A 833 -14.35 33.61 13.19
C THR A 833 -14.90 32.36 12.53
N ASP A 834 -14.83 31.22 13.21
CA ASP A 834 -15.42 29.95 12.80
C ASP A 834 -15.83 29.12 14.03
N ILE A 835 -16.26 27.87 13.83
CA ILE A 835 -16.75 27.03 14.93
C ILE A 835 -15.68 26.74 16.00
N ASN A 836 -14.40 26.74 15.62
CA ASN A 836 -13.26 26.44 16.50
C ASN A 836 -12.54 27.71 16.99
N THR A 837 -12.82 28.85 16.36
CA THR A 837 -12.14 30.13 16.55
C THR A 837 -13.17 31.20 16.87
N GLN A 838 -13.28 31.53 18.17
CA GLN A 838 -14.14 32.62 18.62
C GLN A 838 -13.73 33.95 17.98
N ARG A 839 -12.43 34.19 17.89
CA ARG A 839 -11.85 35.42 17.33
C ARG A 839 -10.39 35.22 16.94
N ASP A 840 -10.06 35.44 15.68
CA ASP A 840 -8.70 35.64 15.19
C ASP A 840 -8.61 37.03 14.56
N TYR A 841 -7.97 37.95 15.27
CA TYR A 841 -7.91 39.35 14.89
C TYR A 841 -6.47 39.79 14.66
N THR A 842 -6.18 40.21 13.43
CA THR A 842 -4.89 40.76 13.03
C THR A 842 -5.02 42.24 12.72
N GLN A 843 -4.11 43.05 13.26
CA GLN A 843 -3.95 44.46 12.92
C GLN A 843 -2.50 44.73 12.55
N SER A 844 -2.29 45.19 11.33
CA SER A 844 -1.00 45.69 10.84
C SER A 844 -1.07 47.20 10.72
N TYR A 845 -0.08 47.87 11.28
CA TYR A 845 0.09 49.32 11.27
C TYR A 845 1.47 49.61 10.70
N THR A 846 1.52 50.39 9.63
CA THR A 846 2.78 50.87 9.07
C THR A 846 2.75 52.38 8.94
N ALA A 847 3.84 53.03 9.34
CA ALA A 847 4.02 54.46 9.15
C ALA A 847 5.45 54.70 8.68
N ALA A 848 5.62 55.53 7.65
CA ALA A 848 6.93 55.88 7.13
C ALA A 848 7.04 57.39 6.97
N LEU A 849 8.13 57.96 7.43
CA LEU A 849 8.52 59.33 7.14
C LEU A 849 9.82 59.27 6.36
N SER A 850 9.81 59.81 5.14
CA SER A 850 10.99 59.93 4.30
C SER A 850 11.29 61.39 4.03
N TYR A 851 12.52 61.78 4.22
CA TYR A 851 13.10 63.04 3.81
C TYR A 851 14.16 62.75 2.76
N LEU A 852 14.07 63.37 1.59
CA LEU A 852 15.04 63.23 0.50
C LEU A 852 15.41 64.61 -0.03
N TYR A 853 16.60 65.07 0.33
CA TYR A 853 17.24 66.23 -0.25
C TYR A 853 18.24 65.79 -1.31
N GLN A 854 18.13 66.34 -2.51
CA GLN A 854 19.10 66.09 -3.58
C GLN A 854 19.31 67.36 -4.39
N THR A 855 20.55 67.83 -4.45
CA THR A 855 20.88 69.05 -5.19
C THR A 855 22.13 68.84 -6.03
N GLN A 856 22.41 69.81 -6.89
CA GLN A 856 23.71 69.95 -7.53
C GLN A 856 24.42 71.14 -6.86
N PRO A 857 25.28 70.91 -5.84
CA PRO A 857 25.89 72.00 -5.09
C PRO A 857 26.72 72.90 -6.00
N ARG A 858 26.64 74.22 -5.79
CA ARG A 858 27.53 75.15 -6.49
C ARG A 858 28.96 74.95 -5.99
N ASN A 859 29.87 74.67 -6.91
CA ASN A 859 31.29 74.56 -6.59
C ASN A 859 31.92 75.95 -6.45
N TYR A 860 32.52 76.24 -5.29
CA TYR A 860 33.23 77.49 -5.03
C TYR A 860 34.74 77.29 -5.20
N THR A 861 35.36 78.15 -5.99
CA THR A 861 36.81 78.11 -6.29
C THR A 861 37.47 79.42 -5.84
N PRO A 862 37.70 79.62 -4.52
CA PRO A 862 38.05 80.93 -3.94
C PRO A 862 39.35 81.54 -4.48
N PHE A 863 40.30 80.71 -4.89
CA PHE A 863 41.63 81.15 -5.36
C PHE A 863 41.81 81.06 -6.88
N ALA A 864 40.80 80.65 -7.62
CA ALA A 864 40.91 80.43 -9.07
C ALA A 864 41.20 81.73 -9.86
N SER A 865 40.82 82.90 -9.33
CA SER A 865 41.07 84.20 -9.95
C SER A 865 42.27 84.97 -9.39
N PHE A 866 43.04 84.38 -8.46
CA PHE A 866 44.23 85.02 -7.88
C PHE A 866 45.44 84.88 -8.82
N LYS A 867 45.82 85.98 -9.48
CA LYS A 867 46.97 86.04 -10.41
C LYS A 867 48.32 85.71 -9.77
N ALA A 868 48.49 85.97 -8.47
CA ALA A 868 49.71 85.63 -7.72
C ALA A 868 49.96 84.11 -7.61
N LEU A 869 48.94 83.30 -7.87
CA LEU A 869 49.01 81.83 -7.82
C LEU A 869 49.08 81.22 -9.23
N ASP A 870 49.20 82.03 -10.29
CA ASP A 870 49.26 81.62 -11.70
C ASP A 870 50.68 81.17 -12.10
N ASN A 871 51.20 80.20 -11.35
CA ASN A 871 52.52 79.60 -11.53
C ASN A 871 52.38 78.06 -11.55
N PRO A 872 53.09 77.33 -12.44
CA PRO A 872 53.05 75.86 -12.51
C PRO A 872 53.20 75.14 -11.16
N TYR A 873 54.01 75.67 -10.24
CA TYR A 873 54.28 75.06 -8.94
C TYR A 873 53.23 75.40 -7.86
N LEU A 874 52.37 76.41 -8.07
CA LEU A 874 51.34 76.87 -7.11
C LEU A 874 49.90 76.59 -7.57
N LYS A 875 49.74 75.95 -8.73
CA LYS A 875 48.44 75.64 -9.36
C LYS A 875 47.51 74.80 -8.47
N ILE A 876 48.07 73.99 -7.56
CA ILE A 876 47.32 73.23 -6.55
C ILE A 876 46.45 74.13 -5.67
N PHE A 877 46.91 75.35 -5.35
CA PHE A 877 46.16 76.31 -4.54
C PHE A 877 45.04 76.99 -5.34
N GLN A 878 45.22 77.24 -6.65
CA GLN A 878 44.15 77.72 -7.53
C GLN A 878 43.06 76.66 -7.78
N GLN A 879 43.40 75.38 -7.65
CA GLN A 879 42.49 74.25 -7.84
C GLN A 879 41.70 73.88 -6.56
N ILE A 880 41.96 74.54 -5.43
CA ILE A 880 41.16 74.39 -4.22
C ILE A 880 39.72 74.80 -4.56
N ASN A 881 38.83 73.84 -4.38
CA ASN A 881 37.42 73.98 -4.65
C ASN A 881 36.65 73.28 -3.55
N PHE A 882 35.50 73.82 -3.16
CA PHE A 882 34.65 73.18 -2.19
C PHE A 882 33.17 73.43 -2.47
N THR A 883 32.32 72.49 -2.05
CA THR A 883 30.88 72.64 -2.06
C THR A 883 30.37 72.86 -0.63
N PRO A 884 29.62 73.92 -0.34
CA PRO A 884 29.17 74.22 1.03
C PRO A 884 27.97 73.38 1.49
N LEU A 885 27.33 72.64 0.58
CA LEU A 885 26.15 71.82 0.86
C LEU A 885 26.39 70.39 0.38
N PRO A 886 25.83 69.38 1.08
CA PRO A 886 25.85 68.01 0.60
C PRO A 886 25.08 67.87 -0.72
N SER A 887 25.49 66.93 -1.57
CA SER A 887 24.80 66.66 -2.82
C SER A 887 23.54 65.82 -2.60
N ARG A 888 23.52 64.98 -1.57
CA ARG A 888 22.34 64.22 -1.16
C ARG A 888 22.30 64.03 0.35
N PHE A 889 21.12 64.18 0.93
CA PHE A 889 20.83 63.69 2.27
C PHE A 889 19.45 63.05 2.27
N SER A 890 19.39 61.78 2.64
CA SER A 890 18.17 61.00 2.78
C SER A 890 18.06 60.49 4.20
N PHE A 891 16.91 60.70 4.81
CA PHE A 891 16.54 60.14 6.10
C PHE A 891 15.19 59.45 5.94
N ARG A 892 15.09 58.18 6.35
CA ARG A 892 13.83 57.45 6.36
C ARG A 892 13.65 56.81 7.72
N THR A 893 12.46 56.96 8.30
CA THR A 893 12.05 56.18 9.47
C THR A 893 10.79 55.39 9.16
N ASP A 894 10.80 54.10 9.45
CA ASP A 894 9.70 53.18 9.25
C ASP A 894 9.27 52.60 10.61
N LEU A 895 7.96 52.59 10.85
CA LEU A 895 7.30 51.89 11.93
C LEU A 895 6.52 50.73 11.30
N ASP A 896 6.77 49.50 11.73
CA ASP A 896 6.00 48.30 11.33
C ASP A 896 5.54 47.58 12.60
N ARG A 897 4.25 47.70 12.90
CA ARG A 897 3.60 47.01 14.01
C ARG A 897 2.63 45.97 13.45
N ARG A 898 2.76 44.73 13.91
CA ARG A 898 1.84 43.64 13.66
C ARG A 898 1.36 43.10 14.99
N TYR A 899 0.06 43.03 15.12
CA TYR A 899 -0.63 42.51 16.29
C TYR A 899 -1.59 41.43 15.81
N ASN A 900 -1.54 40.26 16.43
CA ASN A 900 -2.53 39.21 16.26
C ASN A 900 -2.99 38.73 17.65
N GLU A 901 -4.29 38.51 17.78
CA GLU A 901 -4.88 37.84 18.93
C GLU A 901 -5.80 36.72 18.45
N ARG A 902 -5.65 35.55 19.06
CA ARG A 902 -6.42 34.36 18.72
C ARG A 902 -7.05 33.75 19.96
N PHE A 903 -8.37 33.64 19.94
CA PHE A 903 -9.19 32.98 20.94
C PHE A 903 -9.85 31.77 20.29
N LEU A 904 -9.48 30.57 20.77
CA LEU A 904 -10.10 29.31 20.35
C LEU A 904 -11.29 29.00 21.24
N GLN A 905 -12.22 28.21 20.70
CA GLN A 905 -13.39 27.70 21.40
C GLN A 905 -13.58 26.21 21.08
N ARG A 906 -14.28 25.48 21.95
CA ARG A 906 -14.59 24.07 21.75
C ARG A 906 -15.97 23.72 22.27
N VAL A 907 -16.57 22.67 21.73
CA VAL A 907 -17.77 22.04 22.29
C VAL A 907 -17.34 20.95 23.27
N THR A 908 -17.92 20.92 24.47
CA THR A 908 -17.59 19.91 25.49
C THR A 908 -18.59 18.76 25.52
N GLU A 909 -19.86 19.06 25.27
CA GLU A 909 -20.96 18.08 25.24
C GLU A 909 -21.88 18.33 24.03
N PRO A 910 -22.49 17.29 23.45
CA PRO A 910 -23.48 17.46 22.39
C PRO A 910 -24.67 18.30 22.87
N GLY A 911 -25.14 19.24 22.04
CA GLY A 911 -26.22 20.14 22.44
C GLY A 911 -25.78 21.34 23.28
N THR A 912 -24.48 21.56 23.44
CA THR A 912 -23.94 22.78 24.07
C THR A 912 -23.30 23.72 23.05
N LEU A 913 -23.29 25.03 23.36
CA LEU A 913 -22.58 26.01 22.55
C LEU A 913 -21.06 25.89 22.79
N PRO A 914 -20.23 26.18 21.77
CA PRO A 914 -18.80 26.33 21.95
C PRO A 914 -18.48 27.30 23.08
N THR A 915 -17.47 26.96 23.88
CA THR A 915 -16.99 27.78 25.00
C THR A 915 -15.48 28.00 24.90
N THR A 916 -15.04 29.17 25.35
CA THR A 916 -13.62 29.49 25.55
C THR A 916 -13.13 29.14 26.95
N ALA A 917 -14.00 28.60 27.81
CA ALA A 917 -13.65 28.24 29.18
C ALA A 917 -12.46 27.25 29.21
N GLY A 918 -11.41 27.63 29.94
CA GLY A 918 -10.17 26.85 30.06
C GLY A 918 -9.22 26.98 28.86
N ILE A 919 -9.50 27.88 27.91
CA ILE A 919 -8.64 28.16 26.75
C ILE A 919 -8.12 29.60 26.85
N THR A 920 -6.82 29.75 27.09
CA THR A 920 -6.18 31.08 27.14
C THR A 920 -5.98 31.62 25.73
N GLY A 921 -6.21 32.93 25.54
CA GLY A 921 -5.91 33.61 24.27
C GLY A 921 -4.41 33.63 23.96
N VAL A 922 -4.08 33.52 22.68
CA VAL A 922 -2.71 33.62 22.17
C VAL A 922 -2.52 35.00 21.53
N PHE A 923 -1.45 35.70 21.90
CA PHE A 923 -1.14 37.03 21.39
C PHE A 923 0.22 37.02 20.70
N TYR A 924 0.26 37.42 19.44
CA TYR A 924 1.49 37.64 18.69
C TYR A 924 1.67 39.13 18.43
N LYS A 925 2.80 39.68 18.85
CA LYS A 925 3.11 41.10 18.74
C LYS A 925 4.51 41.27 18.17
N SER A 926 4.64 42.13 17.17
CA SER A 926 5.93 42.56 16.66
C SER A 926 5.84 44.04 16.31
N PHE A 927 6.67 44.88 16.91
CA PHE A 927 6.70 46.30 16.61
C PHE A 927 8.14 46.75 16.41
N TYR A 928 8.47 47.14 15.19
CA TYR A 928 9.80 47.55 14.79
C TYR A 928 9.84 49.03 14.41
N ILE A 929 10.94 49.69 14.76
CA ILE A 929 11.32 51.00 14.26
C ILE A 929 12.64 50.88 13.50
N SER A 930 12.67 51.32 12.25
CA SER A 930 13.89 51.35 11.44
C SER A 930 14.20 52.79 11.05
N ARG A 931 15.45 53.23 11.21
CA ARG A 931 15.94 54.57 10.82
C ARG A 931 17.13 54.40 9.88
N ILE A 932 17.01 54.94 8.68
CA ILE A 932 17.98 54.80 7.60
C ILE A 932 18.46 56.19 7.22
N TYR A 933 19.78 56.38 7.26
CA TYR A 933 20.47 57.62 6.88
C TYR A 933 21.37 57.33 5.69
N ASP A 934 21.33 58.20 4.69
CA ASP A 934 22.19 58.17 3.51
C ASP A 934 22.63 59.62 3.26
N PHE A 935 23.92 59.87 3.40
CA PHE A 935 24.53 61.18 3.28
C PHE A 935 25.65 61.12 2.26
N LYS A 936 25.54 61.94 1.22
CA LYS A 936 26.57 62.10 0.20
C LYS A 936 26.95 63.56 0.08
N TRP A 937 28.25 63.84 0.18
CA TRP A 937 28.81 65.17 0.02
C TRP A 937 29.99 65.14 -0.93
N ASP A 938 29.78 65.70 -2.12
CA ASP A 938 30.84 65.97 -3.09
C ASP A 938 31.67 67.18 -2.63
N LEU A 939 32.41 67.02 -1.51
CA LEU A 939 33.17 68.06 -0.81
C LEU A 939 34.04 68.89 -1.77
N THR A 940 34.72 68.23 -2.71
CA THR A 940 35.47 68.84 -3.81
C THR A 940 35.28 68.01 -5.07
N LYS A 941 35.71 68.50 -6.25
CA LYS A 941 35.75 67.72 -7.49
C LYS A 941 36.56 66.41 -7.40
N ALA A 942 37.44 66.29 -6.41
CA ALA A 942 38.32 65.14 -6.22
C ALA A 942 38.05 64.34 -4.93
N LEU A 943 37.09 64.78 -4.09
CA LEU A 943 36.78 64.13 -2.81
C LEU A 943 35.27 64.07 -2.60
N ILE A 944 34.76 62.84 -2.46
CA ILE A 944 33.37 62.54 -2.16
C ILE A 944 33.33 61.83 -0.81
N LEU A 945 32.52 62.32 0.11
CA LEU A 945 32.18 61.65 1.36
C LEU A 945 30.83 60.96 1.21
N ASP A 946 30.79 59.66 1.45
CA ASP A 946 29.57 58.86 1.48
C ASP A 946 29.43 58.20 2.86
N TYR A 947 28.25 58.31 3.47
CA TYR A 947 27.95 57.77 4.78
C TYR A 947 26.54 57.20 4.80
N THR A 948 26.44 55.90 5.09
CA THR A 948 25.17 55.19 5.27
C THR A 948 25.10 54.62 6.69
N ALA A 949 23.98 54.81 7.38
CA ALA A 949 23.72 54.22 8.69
C ALA A 949 22.30 53.64 8.76
N ASN A 950 22.16 52.45 9.35
CA ASN A 950 20.88 51.79 9.59
C ASN A 950 20.76 51.44 11.08
N ASN A 951 19.70 51.93 11.73
CA ASN A 951 19.36 51.61 13.11
C ASN A 951 18.02 50.89 13.13
N ARG A 952 17.97 49.68 13.69
CA ARG A 952 16.77 48.87 13.85
C ARG A 952 16.52 48.63 15.33
N GLY A 953 15.41 49.16 15.83
CA GLY A 953 14.92 48.98 17.19
C GLY A 953 13.66 48.11 17.23
N VAL A 954 13.44 47.49 18.38
CA VAL A 954 12.20 46.79 18.74
C VAL A 954 11.49 47.65 19.77
N ILE A 955 10.17 47.81 19.63
CA ILE A 955 9.32 48.46 20.62
C ILE A 955 8.61 47.35 21.40
N ASP A 956 9.07 47.11 22.62
CA ASP A 956 8.47 46.09 23.48
C ASP A 956 7.10 46.54 24.02
N GLU A 957 6.22 45.55 24.23
CA GLU A 957 4.90 45.73 24.84
C GLU A 957 4.69 44.60 25.87
N GLY A 958 4.01 44.88 26.98
CA GLY A 958 3.67 43.88 27.99
C GLY A 958 2.78 42.73 27.51
N VAL A 959 2.56 41.76 28.40
CA VAL A 959 1.77 40.55 28.13
C VAL A 959 0.28 40.84 27.91
N GLY A 960 -0.43 39.93 27.24
CA GLY A 960 -1.88 40.01 27.07
C GLY A 960 -2.33 40.92 25.93
N GLN A 961 -3.55 41.44 26.01
CA GLN A 961 -4.17 42.23 24.94
C GLN A 961 -3.55 43.63 24.83
N SER A 962 -3.35 44.17 23.63
CA SER A 962 -2.91 45.58 23.42
C SER A 962 -4.02 46.47 22.84
N ILE A 963 -5.17 45.88 22.52
CA ILE A 963 -6.30 46.52 21.86
C ILE A 963 -7.54 46.40 22.77
N GLY A 964 -8.41 47.42 22.77
CA GLY A 964 -9.58 47.49 23.63
C GLY A 964 -9.35 48.30 24.90
N ASP A 965 -10.34 48.33 25.80
CA ASP A 965 -10.35 49.23 26.97
C ASP A 965 -10.02 48.52 28.29
N ASP A 966 -9.56 47.27 28.22
CA ASP A 966 -9.07 46.54 29.39
C ASP A 966 -7.84 47.23 30.01
N ALA A 967 -7.67 47.13 31.33
CA ALA A 967 -6.55 47.73 32.05
C ALA A 967 -5.18 47.28 31.49
N VAL A 968 -5.06 46.01 31.09
CA VAL A 968 -3.85 45.47 30.46
C VAL A 968 -3.63 46.10 29.09
N ALA A 969 -4.68 46.29 28.30
CA ALA A 969 -4.60 46.92 26.98
C ALA A 969 -4.19 48.41 27.07
N ILE A 970 -4.72 49.13 28.07
CA ILE A 970 -4.34 50.52 28.35
C ILE A 970 -2.88 50.60 28.78
N ALA A 971 -2.43 49.73 29.69
CA ALA A 971 -1.04 49.67 30.14
C ALA A 971 -0.08 49.38 28.99
N ASN A 972 -0.39 48.37 28.16
CA ASN A 972 0.40 48.01 26.99
C ASN A 972 0.51 49.16 25.98
N ARG A 973 -0.58 49.93 25.74
CA ARG A 973 -0.52 51.12 24.89
C ARG A 973 0.32 52.25 25.47
N ALA A 974 0.28 52.45 26.79
CA ALA A 974 1.11 53.45 27.46
C ALA A 974 2.60 53.07 27.35
N GLU A 975 2.91 51.78 27.53
CA GLU A 975 4.26 51.24 27.38
C GLU A 975 4.78 51.39 25.94
N GLN A 976 3.98 51.02 24.93
CA GLN A 976 4.29 51.26 23.51
C GLN A 976 4.74 52.70 23.26
N TRP A 977 3.95 53.68 23.73
CA TRP A 977 4.26 55.10 23.56
C TRP A 977 5.52 55.53 24.29
N ASN A 978 5.77 54.99 25.48
CA ASN A 978 6.96 55.30 26.26
C ASN A 978 8.23 54.73 25.59
N ASN A 979 8.18 53.49 25.10
CA ASN A 979 9.28 52.84 24.39
C ASN A 979 9.53 53.51 23.02
N LEU A 980 8.47 53.87 22.30
CA LEU A 980 8.57 54.63 21.05
C LEU A 980 9.26 55.99 21.25
N LYS A 981 8.97 56.71 22.34
CA LYS A 981 9.66 57.98 22.68
C LYS A 981 11.15 57.79 23.00
N ARG A 982 11.55 56.62 23.49
CA ARG A 982 12.95 56.25 23.73
C ARG A 982 13.66 55.77 22.46
N GLY A 983 12.88 55.42 21.43
CA GLY A 983 13.35 55.13 20.08
C GLY A 983 13.61 53.66 19.80
N GLY A 984 12.96 52.76 20.55
CA GLY A 984 13.40 51.39 20.77
C GLY A 984 13.33 51.15 22.26
#